data_AF-A0A1S9C7Z5-F1
#
_entry.id   AF-A0A1S9C7Z5-F1
#
_cell.length_a   1.000
_cell.length_b   1.000
_cell.length_c   1.000
_cell.angle_alpha   90.00
_cell.angle_beta   90.00
_cell.angle_gamma   90.00
#
_symmetry.space_group_name_H-M   'P 1'
#
loop_
_entity.id
_entity.type
_entity.pdbx_description
1 polymer ?
#
loop_
_entity_poly.entity_id
_entity_poly.type
_entity_poly.pdbx_seq_one_letter_code
_entity_poly.pdbx_strand_id
1 'polypeptide(L)'
;MNKKFKILTMIAGFSMLASISTLTSHVFADTEVNHIIAPTATLDFNTYTENFNATLNENELLLAKEGWVKFENVDFGGGLEHFDINVSTEIENEPSSIRVFLDNMNGIEIAATSVEMLPGQTVDYRVMGADLDNSVSGIHDIYIKSDDPVKINWAKFTNIVEHKVNGLTGSSLTFSLQKTIDSMKPYDVLQLDNQTYEMSNGSLKILKPMTIRGSQPKNENYKNLVGASDLTTILNDIGTITVQTNDVKVEHLEIIKDNHTGIIFSVRVDGYPNTASDKIYEGFVLNNVKLLASKYSVHTGNGAEVTFTNCTFEDFNHHALTLDRRVPTEVNPQLYIDHCFFSPHVYLKSEDSVTRQQYRTTDYFVPYNLTAIVIDGGNDEYIIWDLSNSVFSNNELHNTAFSFAKVANVHIHNNKFIQDFGDVEMIHMEEFTNNILIEHNLFESTTVGDRYTSMGIGIDREMQSTFDIIFRDNTITGGYARFFNAYAPQGILIENNDFTGAFSQSIQTPNGLISDTFFYFTWNALEHHLDNMPDVGAKNVIIRNNKFDPSRMDRYKMTIEEYEGETTNYFQPELIIDKTILTAEPEPYIPVNQNYRILNKATNEYLYVKEGDEKIYYSSDILEDGSDIWHLGLEQSIYYTLKNEKEDKYLEVKLPFTAAHMDNNSKPAEVHAKILSDYSFSEFLPMWFFVEEKIDGVPYMLIHPGYSECRSRLTRESGTDHAITEVARIASPASYKPFEDEDLWEFIPVDGPRFARHSDIASAEIKLDSFSFEAGDFANYKIFGSKASAYIVNDEGVTHGNQALEINMLERQDDPSNAATLILTPENHKPWNLGIDKTMYMSLTNPNSKRMQIRVSLTDRYDNLRTLYFWLEPNSTLDTEIGPDLLGEIGVDETKYAGTHGHFGPGVDPTCIVAIKINFPENNPALVGELNSAKFIVDNIHGFVE
;
A
#
# COMPACT_ATOMS: atom_id res chain seq x y z
N MET A 1 52.75 -20.52 -54.06
CA MET A 1 52.42 -19.58 -55.14
C MET A 1 51.16 -18.82 -54.72
N ASN A 2 51.24 -17.48 -54.65
CA ASN A 2 50.19 -16.43 -54.78
C ASN A 2 48.71 -16.80 -54.59
N LYS A 3 47.81 -16.01 -53.96
CA LYS A 3 47.82 -14.61 -53.50
C LYS A 3 46.48 -14.32 -52.80
N LYS A 4 46.48 -13.35 -51.87
CA LYS A 4 45.36 -12.47 -51.44
C LYS A 4 44.23 -13.13 -50.63
N PHE A 5 43.67 -12.56 -49.56
CA PHE A 5 43.90 -11.35 -48.76
C PHE A 5 43.00 -11.56 -47.51
N LYS A 6 43.52 -11.43 -46.29
CA LYS A 6 42.74 -11.42 -45.03
C LYS A 6 43.22 -10.25 -44.17
N ILE A 7 42.25 -9.46 -43.72
CA ILE A 7 42.26 -8.44 -42.65
C ILE A 7 41.09 -8.89 -41.75
N LEU A 8 41.08 -8.82 -40.42
CA LEU A 8 42.08 -8.56 -39.37
C LEU A 8 41.29 -8.76 -38.05
N THR A 9 41.72 -9.64 -37.15
CA THR A 9 41.29 -9.64 -35.73
C THR A 9 42.28 -10.42 -34.86
N MET A 10 42.44 -9.95 -33.61
CA MET A 10 43.22 -10.48 -32.47
C MET A 10 44.73 -10.15 -32.49
N ILE A 11 45.40 -9.71 -31.40
CA ILE A 11 45.30 -10.08 -29.97
C ILE A 11 45.74 -8.90 -29.06
N ALA A 12 45.21 -8.86 -27.82
CA ALA A 12 45.58 -8.10 -26.61
C ALA A 12 47.09 -8.19 -26.20
N GLY A 13 47.68 -7.43 -25.26
CA GLY A 13 47.24 -6.45 -24.26
C GLY A 13 48.44 -5.97 -23.39
N PHE A 14 48.17 -5.06 -22.43
CA PHE A 14 49.03 -4.54 -21.32
C PHE A 14 50.35 -3.82 -21.72
N SER A 15 50.78 -2.65 -21.21
CA SER A 15 50.68 -2.04 -19.88
C SER A 15 51.08 -0.53 -19.88
N MET A 16 50.47 0.23 -18.94
CA MET A 16 50.91 1.41 -18.15
C MET A 16 51.96 2.46 -18.62
N LEU A 17 51.58 3.71 -18.31
CA LEU A 17 52.34 4.91 -17.88
C LEU A 17 52.79 5.98 -18.90
N ALA A 18 52.22 7.17 -18.64
CA ALA A 18 52.80 8.52 -18.68
C ALA A 18 52.94 9.25 -20.04
N SER A 19 52.07 10.24 -20.26
CA SER A 19 52.43 11.63 -20.65
C SER A 19 51.13 12.44 -20.82
N ILE A 20 50.77 13.27 -19.83
CA ILE A 20 50.95 14.73 -19.83
C ILE A 20 50.26 15.40 -21.03
N SER A 21 49.02 15.82 -20.84
CA SER A 21 48.38 16.86 -21.64
C SER A 21 48.41 18.18 -20.87
N THR A 22 48.99 19.18 -21.51
CA THR A 22 49.28 20.53 -21.04
C THR A 22 48.02 21.34 -20.68
N LEU A 23 48.02 21.84 -19.44
CA LEU A 23 47.21 22.94 -18.95
C LEU A 23 47.43 24.22 -19.76
N THR A 24 46.36 24.90 -20.13
CA THR A 24 46.37 26.35 -20.33
C THR A 24 45.60 26.99 -19.17
N SER A 25 46.30 27.85 -18.46
CA SER A 25 45.85 28.55 -17.26
C SER A 25 44.98 29.74 -17.62
N HIS A 26 43.69 29.70 -17.26
CA HIS A 26 42.93 30.91 -16.98
C HIS A 26 42.94 31.14 -15.47
N VAL A 27 43.82 32.05 -15.07
CA VAL A 27 43.90 32.62 -13.73
C VAL A 27 42.68 33.53 -13.55
N PHE A 28 41.63 33.02 -12.91
CA PHE A 28 40.79 33.87 -12.07
C PHE A 28 41.37 33.82 -10.66
N ALA A 29 41.59 34.99 -10.09
CA ALA A 29 42.19 35.13 -8.77
C ALA A 29 41.33 34.41 -7.73
N ASP A 30 41.87 33.34 -7.15
CA ASP A 30 41.45 32.83 -5.85
C ASP A 30 41.66 33.94 -4.83
N THR A 31 40.60 34.66 -4.50
CA THR A 31 40.46 35.17 -3.14
C THR A 31 40.32 33.94 -2.25
N GLU A 32 41.43 33.52 -1.63
CA GLU A 32 41.43 32.59 -0.50
C GLU A 32 40.51 33.16 0.59
N VAL A 33 39.26 32.71 0.58
CA VAL A 33 38.40 32.87 1.75
C VAL A 33 38.81 31.77 2.72
N ASN A 34 39.74 32.11 3.62
CA ASN A 34 40.05 31.30 4.80
C ASN A 34 38.82 31.31 5.73
N HIS A 35 37.80 30.51 5.41
CA HIS A 35 36.75 30.19 6.37
C HIS A 35 37.35 29.24 7.41
N ILE A 36 37.62 29.78 8.61
CA ILE A 36 37.81 28.97 9.81
C ILE A 36 36.47 28.26 10.02
N ILE A 37 36.41 26.97 9.69
CA ILE A 37 35.17 26.20 9.70
C ILE A 37 34.76 25.96 11.17
N ALA A 38 33.77 26.70 11.67
CA ALA A 38 33.24 26.55 13.03
C ALA A 38 32.69 25.12 13.25
N PRO A 39 32.93 24.46 14.40
CA PRO A 39 32.49 23.09 14.68
C PRO A 39 30.95 23.00 14.80
N THR A 40 30.35 21.94 14.28
CA THR A 40 28.95 21.57 14.62
C THR A 40 28.91 21.19 16.09
N ALA A 41 28.02 21.76 16.88
CA ALA A 41 27.84 21.37 18.28
C ALA A 41 26.72 20.32 18.36
N THR A 42 27.08 19.06 18.60
CA THR A 42 26.10 17.97 18.85
C THR A 42 25.94 17.78 20.34
N LEU A 43 24.69 17.74 20.82
CA LEU A 43 24.38 17.49 22.22
C LEU A 43 24.35 15.97 22.47
N ASP A 44 25.22 15.48 23.36
CA ASP A 44 25.19 14.10 23.83
C ASP A 44 24.26 14.00 25.04
N PHE A 45 23.11 13.36 24.87
CA PHE A 45 22.10 13.23 25.91
C PHE A 45 22.52 12.33 27.09
N ASN A 46 23.65 11.62 26.99
CA ASN A 46 24.26 10.98 28.15
C ASN A 46 25.00 11.96 29.08
N THR A 47 25.11 13.24 28.68
CA THR A 47 25.97 14.23 29.35
C THR A 47 25.23 15.43 29.95
N TYR A 48 23.90 15.46 29.94
CA TYR A 48 23.17 16.55 30.61
C TYR A 48 23.47 16.55 32.12
N THR A 49 23.61 17.74 32.72
CA THR A 49 24.06 17.90 34.11
C THR A 49 22.92 18.19 35.08
N GLU A 50 21.85 18.82 34.59
CA GLU A 50 20.65 19.13 35.35
C GLU A 50 19.41 18.82 34.50
N ASN A 51 18.30 18.50 35.16
CA ASN A 51 17.03 18.30 34.47
C ASN A 51 15.83 18.55 35.40
N PHE A 52 14.67 18.71 34.78
CA PHE A 52 13.37 18.69 35.42
C PHE A 52 12.43 17.87 34.55
N ASN A 53 11.79 16.84 35.12
CA ASN A 53 10.87 15.95 34.40
C ASN A 53 11.45 15.36 33.10
N ALA A 54 12.73 15.00 33.12
CA ALA A 54 13.40 14.32 32.03
C ALA A 54 13.82 12.91 32.44
N THR A 55 13.85 11.98 31.50
CA THR A 55 14.36 10.61 31.72
C THR A 55 15.12 10.18 30.48
N LEU A 56 16.31 9.59 30.67
CA LEU A 56 17.07 9.00 29.59
C LEU A 56 16.69 7.51 29.49
N ASN A 57 16.22 7.08 28.32
CA ASN A 57 15.93 5.68 28.02
C ASN A 57 16.85 5.22 26.89
N GLU A 58 17.84 4.39 27.22
CA GLU A 58 18.90 3.97 26.28
C GLU A 58 19.62 5.17 25.65
N ASN A 59 19.28 5.51 24.40
CA ASN A 59 19.85 6.63 23.63
C ASN A 59 18.85 7.76 23.39
N GLU A 60 17.71 7.74 24.08
CA GLU A 60 16.60 8.67 23.85
C GLU A 60 16.33 9.50 25.10
N LEU A 61 16.19 10.80 24.92
CA LEU A 61 15.79 11.71 25.98
C LEU A 61 14.27 11.92 25.97
N LEU A 62 13.61 11.43 27.01
CA LEU A 62 12.19 11.66 27.26
C LEU A 62 12.03 12.93 28.08
N LEU A 63 11.40 13.96 27.53
CA LEU A 63 10.94 15.12 28.29
C LEU A 63 9.44 14.95 28.52
N ALA A 64 8.98 15.00 29.77
CA ALA A 64 7.54 15.12 30.02
C ALA A 64 7.07 16.56 29.76
N LYS A 65 5.76 16.81 29.92
CA LYS A 65 5.17 18.15 29.81
C LYS A 65 5.95 19.17 30.65
N GLU A 66 6.33 20.29 30.04
CA GLU A 66 7.15 21.36 30.65
C GLU A 66 8.55 20.90 31.14
N GLY A 67 8.99 19.71 30.74
CA GLY A 67 10.28 19.14 31.11
C GLY A 67 11.44 19.84 30.41
N TRP A 68 12.60 19.85 31.05
CA TRP A 68 13.82 20.42 30.48
C TRP A 68 15.09 19.70 30.93
N VAL A 69 16.15 19.85 30.12
CA VAL A 69 17.51 19.39 30.41
C VAL A 69 18.51 20.52 30.20
N LYS A 70 19.64 20.46 30.93
CA LYS A 70 20.78 21.37 30.82
C LYS A 70 22.02 20.63 30.33
N PHE A 71 22.70 21.18 29.33
CA PHE A 71 24.02 20.77 28.86
C PHE A 71 25.04 21.84 29.25
N GLU A 72 26.09 21.45 29.97
CA GLU A 72 27.13 22.38 30.41
C GLU A 72 28.26 22.52 29.40
N ASN A 73 28.79 23.74 29.28
CA ASN A 73 29.99 24.05 28.51
C ASN A 73 29.94 23.58 27.04
N VAL A 74 28.81 23.76 26.37
CA VAL A 74 28.67 23.52 24.92
C VAL A 74 29.49 24.57 24.16
N ASP A 75 30.44 24.11 23.33
CA ASP A 75 31.33 24.98 22.56
C ASP A 75 30.76 25.25 21.15
N PHE A 76 30.32 26.49 20.94
CA PHE A 76 29.81 27.00 19.67
C PHE A 76 30.93 27.52 18.74
N GLY A 77 32.18 27.48 19.20
CA GLY A 77 33.33 27.96 18.46
C GLY A 77 33.17 29.40 17.99
N GLY A 78 33.25 29.60 16.66
CA GLY A 78 33.23 30.92 16.02
C GLY A 78 31.85 31.54 15.82
N GLY A 79 30.77 30.83 16.12
CA GLY A 79 29.40 31.23 15.79
C GLY A 79 28.62 30.09 15.13
N LEU A 80 27.47 29.71 15.68
CA LEU A 80 26.45 28.86 15.05
C LEU A 80 25.13 29.61 15.00
N GLU A 81 24.29 29.28 14.03
CA GLU A 81 23.15 30.13 13.63
C GLU A 81 21.85 29.35 13.44
N HIS A 82 21.91 28.01 13.49
CA HIS A 82 20.75 27.16 13.33
C HIS A 82 20.74 26.05 14.38
N PHE A 83 19.54 25.64 14.80
CA PHE A 83 19.30 24.54 15.72
C PHE A 83 18.43 23.50 15.01
N ASP A 84 18.91 22.26 14.93
CA ASP A 84 18.14 21.09 14.50
C ASP A 84 17.95 20.12 15.65
N ILE A 85 16.80 19.48 15.70
CA ILE A 85 16.44 18.48 16.70
C ILE A 85 15.68 17.33 16.06
N ASN A 86 16.08 16.11 16.38
CA ASN A 86 15.38 14.90 15.97
C ASN A 86 14.48 14.42 17.08
N VAL A 87 13.17 14.59 16.90
CA VAL A 87 12.15 14.48 17.94
C VAL A 87 10.94 13.69 17.46
N SER A 88 10.34 12.93 18.36
CA SER A 88 9.01 12.32 18.19
C SER A 88 8.13 12.65 19.40
N THR A 89 6.81 12.53 19.25
CA THR A 89 5.85 12.69 20.33
C THR A 89 4.59 11.88 20.02
N GLU A 90 3.76 11.62 21.03
CA GLU A 90 2.54 10.81 20.92
C GLU A 90 1.27 11.68 21.04
N ILE A 91 1.41 13.01 21.04
CA ILE A 91 0.30 13.94 21.31
C ILE A 91 -0.28 14.46 20.00
N GLU A 92 -1.52 14.06 19.70
CA GLU A 92 -2.12 14.19 18.36
C GLU A 92 -2.86 15.51 18.08
N ASN A 93 -2.92 16.49 19.00
CA ASN A 93 -3.98 17.52 18.92
C ASN A 93 -3.56 18.98 19.09
N GLU A 94 -2.36 19.30 19.58
CA GLU A 94 -1.87 20.68 19.61
C GLU A 94 -0.37 20.70 19.24
N PRO A 95 0.09 21.69 18.44
CA PRO A 95 1.51 21.84 18.15
C PRO A 95 2.25 22.06 19.47
N SER A 96 3.10 21.10 19.82
CA SER A 96 4.04 21.25 20.93
C SER A 96 5.16 22.20 20.48
N SER A 97 5.93 22.73 21.41
CA SER A 97 7.13 23.50 21.05
C SER A 97 8.34 23.00 21.82
N ILE A 98 9.48 22.95 21.13
CA ILE A 98 10.79 22.84 21.77
C ILE A 98 11.45 24.20 21.75
N ARG A 99 11.88 24.64 22.94
CA ARG A 99 12.46 25.95 23.20
C ARG A 99 13.86 25.80 23.76
N VAL A 100 14.78 26.62 23.27
CA VAL A 100 16.21 26.57 23.63
C VAL A 100 16.60 27.85 24.33
N PHE A 101 17.26 27.75 25.48
CA PHE A 101 17.74 28.89 26.28
C PHE A 101 19.24 28.82 26.51
N LEU A 102 19.88 29.99 26.60
CA LEU A 102 21.31 30.15 26.81
C LEU A 102 21.62 30.55 28.26
N ASP A 103 22.60 29.88 28.87
CA ASP A 103 23.19 30.09 30.21
C ASP A 103 22.22 29.97 31.41
N ASN A 104 20.92 30.18 31.22
CA ASN A 104 19.90 30.13 32.26
C ASN A 104 18.55 29.70 31.67
N MET A 105 17.84 28.79 32.35
CA MET A 105 16.49 28.34 32.00
C MET A 105 15.44 29.46 31.95
N ASN A 106 15.63 30.53 32.74
CA ASN A 106 14.80 31.74 32.70
C ASN A 106 15.46 32.87 31.89
N GLY A 107 16.45 32.52 31.07
CA GLY A 107 17.21 33.43 30.23
C GLY A 107 16.47 33.80 28.95
N ILE A 108 17.23 34.27 27.97
CA ILE A 108 16.72 34.58 26.64
C ILE A 108 16.53 33.26 25.89
N GLU A 109 15.33 33.06 25.36
CA GLU A 109 15.06 32.03 24.36
C GLU A 109 15.83 32.39 23.09
N ILE A 110 16.67 31.47 22.61
CA ILE A 110 17.50 31.69 21.41
C ILE A 110 16.94 30.99 20.18
N ALA A 111 16.05 30.02 20.35
CA ALA A 111 15.35 29.32 19.29
C ALA A 111 14.09 28.66 19.84
N ALA A 112 13.07 28.57 19.00
CA ALA A 112 11.89 27.75 19.22
C ALA A 112 11.49 27.07 17.92
N THR A 113 11.22 25.77 17.99
CA THR A 113 10.70 25.00 16.86
C THR A 113 9.38 24.33 17.26
N SER A 114 8.43 24.33 16.33
CA SER A 114 7.13 23.68 16.50
C SER A 114 7.31 22.18 16.29
N VAL A 115 6.86 21.39 17.27
CA VAL A 115 6.75 19.94 17.17
C VAL A 115 5.31 19.64 16.80
N GLU A 116 5.08 19.58 15.49
CA GLU A 116 3.76 19.31 14.93
C GLU A 116 3.62 17.81 14.73
N MET A 117 2.73 17.22 15.51
CA MET A 117 2.17 15.92 15.18
C MET A 117 0.96 16.12 14.31
N LEU A 118 0.83 15.18 13.40
CA LEU A 118 -0.26 15.16 12.47
C LEU A 118 -1.30 14.19 13.05
N PRO A 119 -2.59 14.53 12.97
CA PRO A 119 -3.64 13.70 13.56
C PRO A 119 -3.53 12.23 13.12
N GLY A 120 -3.60 11.29 14.07
CA GLY A 120 -3.64 9.85 13.80
C GLY A 120 -2.29 9.18 13.50
N GLN A 121 -1.16 9.88 13.63
CA GLN A 121 0.16 9.28 13.46
C GLN A 121 0.81 8.89 14.79
N THR A 122 1.28 7.64 14.88
CA THR A 122 2.41 7.28 15.75
C THR A 122 3.70 7.49 14.98
N VAL A 123 4.24 8.72 14.97
CA VAL A 123 5.42 9.02 14.14
C VAL A 123 6.70 8.50 14.81
N ASP A 124 7.60 7.99 13.96
CA ASP A 124 9.03 7.89 14.23
C ASP A 124 9.68 9.29 14.43
N TYR A 125 10.98 9.33 14.65
CA TYR A 125 11.72 10.56 14.85
C TYR A 125 11.78 11.44 13.59
N ARG A 126 11.51 12.75 13.73
CA ARG A 126 11.66 13.74 12.66
C ARG A 126 12.64 14.84 13.02
N VAL A 127 13.41 15.28 12.03
CA VAL A 127 14.31 16.43 12.18
C VAL A 127 13.53 17.74 11.99
N MET A 128 13.38 18.51 13.05
CA MET A 128 12.82 19.87 13.05
C MET A 128 13.93 20.87 13.34
N GLY A 129 13.74 22.13 13.00
CA GLY A 129 14.77 23.14 13.25
C GLY A 129 14.23 24.55 13.32
N ALA A 130 15.09 25.46 13.76
CA ALA A 130 14.84 26.89 13.83
C ALA A 130 16.15 27.67 13.75
N ASP A 131 16.11 28.82 13.09
CA ASP A 131 17.22 29.76 13.12
C ASP A 131 17.35 30.35 14.53
N LEU A 132 18.59 30.61 14.94
CA LEU A 132 18.85 31.30 16.19
C LEU A 132 18.58 32.80 16.01
N ASP A 133 17.99 33.43 17.03
CA ASP A 133 17.75 34.88 17.05
C ASP A 133 19.02 35.70 16.77
N ASN A 134 20.16 35.17 17.22
CA ASN A 134 21.50 35.72 16.96
C ASN A 134 22.50 34.56 16.85
N SER A 135 23.58 34.77 16.09
CA SER A 135 24.72 33.84 16.08
C SER A 135 25.30 33.68 17.50
N VAL A 136 25.40 32.45 17.98
CA VAL A 136 25.93 32.11 19.31
C VAL A 136 27.36 31.62 19.16
N SER A 137 28.30 32.17 19.92
CA SER A 137 29.74 31.86 19.84
C SER A 137 30.35 31.69 21.23
N GLY A 138 31.45 30.94 21.34
CA GLY A 138 32.08 30.64 22.63
C GLY A 138 31.44 29.46 23.36
N ILE A 139 31.63 29.39 24.68
CA ILE A 139 31.23 28.26 25.52
C ILE A 139 30.04 28.70 26.39
N HIS A 140 28.93 27.96 26.31
CA HIS A 140 27.68 28.27 26.99
C HIS A 140 27.02 27.05 27.63
N ASP A 141 26.16 27.28 28.62
CA ASP A 141 25.21 26.26 29.06
C ASP A 141 23.95 26.32 28.20
N ILE A 142 23.41 25.17 27.80
CA ILE A 142 22.24 25.08 26.92
C ILE A 142 21.11 24.39 27.66
N TYR A 143 19.93 25.00 27.63
CA TYR A 143 18.71 24.40 28.17
C TYR A 143 17.76 24.09 27.02
N ILE A 144 17.28 22.85 26.96
CA ILE A 144 16.22 22.42 26.04
C ILE A 144 14.98 22.14 26.86
N LYS A 145 13.88 22.79 26.51
CA LYS A 145 12.56 22.65 27.14
C LYS A 145 11.54 22.19 26.11
N SER A 146 10.65 21.28 26.51
CA SER A 146 9.46 20.96 25.73
C SER A 146 8.19 21.42 26.45
N ASP A 147 7.22 21.89 25.69
CA ASP A 147 5.89 22.26 26.22
C ASP A 147 5.08 21.00 26.53
N ASP A 148 5.22 19.96 25.71
CA ASP A 148 4.54 18.68 25.86
C ASP A 148 5.50 17.48 25.89
N PRO A 149 5.02 16.30 26.31
CA PRO A 149 5.78 15.06 26.25
C PRO A 149 6.40 14.81 24.87
N VAL A 150 7.73 14.67 24.82
CA VAL A 150 8.49 14.38 23.60
C VAL A 150 9.60 13.37 23.88
N LYS A 151 9.98 12.61 22.85
CA LYS A 151 11.20 11.80 22.81
C LYS A 151 12.17 12.49 21.88
N ILE A 152 13.42 12.65 22.30
CA ILE A 152 14.46 13.32 21.53
C ILE A 152 15.61 12.36 21.33
N ASN A 153 15.98 12.11 20.08
CA ASN A 153 17.09 11.23 19.72
C ASN A 153 18.41 12.02 19.69
N TRP A 154 18.43 13.16 19.00
CA TRP A 154 19.60 14.04 18.98
C TRP A 154 19.19 15.50 18.80
N ALA A 155 20.08 16.42 19.20
CA ALA A 155 19.95 17.85 18.93
C ALA A 155 21.32 18.43 18.55
N LYS A 156 21.35 19.36 17.60
CA LYS A 156 22.57 19.90 16.98
C LYS A 156 22.42 21.40 16.71
N PHE A 157 23.53 22.11 16.80
CA PHE A 157 23.66 23.47 16.30
C PHE A 157 24.59 23.48 15.09
N THR A 158 24.17 24.17 14.04
CA THR A 158 24.83 24.18 12.73
C THR A 158 24.97 25.60 12.18
N ASN A 159 25.64 25.73 11.03
CA ASN A 159 25.86 27.03 10.40
C ASN A 159 24.79 27.32 9.36
N ILE A 160 24.53 28.61 9.14
CA ILE A 160 23.89 29.09 7.92
C ILE A 160 25.00 29.57 6.98
N VAL A 161 25.05 28.98 5.78
CA VAL A 161 26.01 29.35 4.74
C VAL A 161 25.27 30.10 3.64
N GLU A 162 25.50 31.41 3.56
CA GLU A 162 24.95 32.26 2.50
C GLU A 162 25.67 32.00 1.16
N HIS A 163 24.91 31.74 0.09
CA HIS A 163 25.44 31.74 -1.28
C HIS A 163 24.91 32.93 -2.07
N LYS A 164 25.84 33.76 -2.56
CA LYS A 164 25.53 34.93 -3.40
C LYS A 164 25.90 34.63 -4.85
N VAL A 165 24.99 34.93 -5.78
CA VAL A 165 25.22 34.74 -7.23
C VAL A 165 26.46 35.49 -7.71
N ASN A 166 26.75 36.68 -7.17
CA ASN A 166 27.91 37.50 -7.53
C ASN A 166 28.05 37.75 -9.05
N GLY A 167 26.92 37.81 -9.77
CA GLY A 167 26.88 37.96 -11.23
C GLY A 167 27.23 36.70 -12.04
N LEU A 168 27.45 35.55 -11.40
CA LEU A 168 27.64 34.27 -12.07
C LEU A 168 26.33 33.79 -12.71
N THR A 169 26.44 33.08 -13.83
CA THR A 169 25.29 32.44 -14.51
C THR A 169 25.71 31.09 -15.09
N GLY A 170 24.71 30.29 -15.45
CA GLY A 170 24.84 28.99 -16.11
C GLY A 170 25.77 28.01 -15.39
N SER A 171 26.67 27.40 -16.15
CA SER A 171 27.60 26.40 -15.64
C SER A 171 28.54 26.94 -14.55
N SER A 172 28.88 28.23 -14.59
CA SER A 172 29.76 28.85 -13.58
C SER A 172 29.03 29.05 -12.24
N LEU A 173 27.75 29.45 -12.29
CA LEU A 173 26.90 29.54 -11.11
C LEU A 173 26.68 28.15 -10.51
N THR A 174 26.30 27.18 -11.35
CA THR A 174 26.09 25.79 -10.95
C THR A 174 27.32 25.19 -10.27
N PHE A 175 28.50 25.36 -10.86
CA PHE A 175 29.75 24.89 -10.27
C PHE A 175 30.05 25.57 -8.93
N SER A 176 29.83 26.89 -8.83
CA SER A 176 30.01 27.61 -7.57
C SER A 176 29.06 27.11 -6.48
N LEU A 177 27.79 26.87 -6.82
CA LEU A 177 26.78 26.40 -5.89
C LEU A 177 27.09 24.98 -5.43
N GLN A 178 27.45 24.07 -6.35
CA GLN A 178 27.89 22.73 -6.01
C GLN A 178 29.13 22.73 -5.10
N LYS A 179 30.12 23.59 -5.38
CA LYS A 179 31.30 23.73 -4.51
C LYS A 179 30.92 24.14 -3.09
N THR A 180 29.92 25.02 -2.94
CA THR A 180 29.39 25.39 -1.61
C THR A 180 28.75 24.19 -0.93
N ILE A 181 27.84 23.47 -1.60
CA ILE A 181 27.21 22.24 -1.09
C ILE A 181 28.27 21.21 -0.65
N ASP A 182 29.30 20.99 -1.47
CA ASP A 182 30.37 20.04 -1.19
C ASP A 182 31.16 20.44 0.07
N SER A 183 31.34 21.74 0.32
CA SER A 183 32.10 22.28 1.45
C SER A 183 31.34 22.32 2.79
N MET A 184 30.00 22.30 2.75
CA MET A 184 29.14 22.34 3.93
C MET A 184 29.25 21.05 4.76
N LYS A 185 28.95 21.15 6.06
CA LYS A 185 28.83 19.98 6.95
C LYS A 185 27.42 19.39 6.88
N PRO A 186 27.25 18.12 7.30
CA PRO A 186 25.92 17.57 7.53
C PRO A 186 25.08 18.48 8.43
N TYR A 187 23.82 18.69 8.06
CA TYR A 187 22.82 19.54 8.72
C TYR A 187 23.10 21.06 8.67
N ASP A 188 24.12 21.53 7.95
CA ASP A 188 24.23 22.98 7.67
C ASP A 188 23.07 23.44 6.76
N VAL A 189 22.70 24.71 6.88
CA VAL A 189 21.67 25.37 6.06
C VAL A 189 22.32 26.17 4.94
N LEU A 190 21.98 25.90 3.68
CA LEU A 190 22.37 26.70 2.53
C LEU A 190 21.32 27.77 2.30
N GLN A 191 21.65 29.01 2.64
CA GLN A 191 20.76 30.15 2.43
C GLN A 191 21.04 30.81 1.08
N LEU A 192 20.00 30.86 0.23
CA LEU A 192 20.03 31.55 -1.04
C LEU A 192 19.40 32.96 -0.91
N ASP A 193 20.03 33.95 -1.53
CA ASP A 193 19.60 35.34 -1.52
C ASP A 193 18.26 35.53 -2.28
N ASN A 194 17.62 36.67 -2.06
CA ASN A 194 16.40 37.10 -2.76
C ASN A 194 16.71 37.52 -4.22
N GLN A 195 16.90 36.53 -5.09
CA GLN A 195 17.17 36.72 -6.51
C GLN A 195 16.89 35.45 -7.34
N THR A 196 17.00 35.58 -8.66
CA THR A 196 16.98 34.46 -9.60
C THR A 196 18.40 33.93 -9.84
N TYR A 197 18.55 32.62 -9.74
CA TYR A 197 19.75 31.86 -10.01
C TYR A 197 19.59 31.18 -11.37
N GLU A 198 20.23 31.73 -12.42
CA GLU A 198 20.18 31.19 -13.78
C GLU A 198 21.12 30.00 -13.94
N MET A 199 20.59 28.77 -13.92
CA MET A 199 21.40 27.55 -13.83
C MET A 199 21.83 26.99 -15.19
N SER A 200 21.15 27.35 -16.28
CA SER A 200 21.43 26.89 -17.65
C SER A 200 21.52 25.36 -17.78
N ASN A 201 20.49 24.67 -17.32
CA ASN A 201 20.35 23.22 -17.19
C ASN A 201 21.44 22.56 -16.30
N GLY A 202 22.01 23.33 -15.37
CA GLY A 202 22.99 22.85 -14.41
C GLY A 202 22.40 21.92 -13.37
N SER A 203 23.04 20.79 -13.10
CA SER A 203 22.58 19.80 -12.11
C SER A 203 23.32 19.93 -10.78
N LEU A 204 22.66 19.56 -9.68
CA LEU A 204 23.22 19.58 -8.33
C LEU A 204 23.18 18.17 -7.73
N LYS A 205 24.12 17.87 -6.84
CA LYS A 205 24.19 16.60 -6.11
C LYS A 205 24.29 16.84 -4.61
N ILE A 206 23.37 16.23 -3.86
CA ILE A 206 23.29 16.29 -2.39
C ILE A 206 23.61 14.91 -1.84
N LEU A 207 24.73 14.81 -1.14
CA LEU A 207 25.31 13.55 -0.64
C LEU A 207 25.35 13.47 0.89
N LYS A 208 24.82 14.48 1.59
CA LYS A 208 24.80 14.58 3.05
C LYS A 208 23.51 15.26 3.52
N PRO A 209 23.02 14.98 4.75
CA PRO A 209 21.92 15.71 5.36
C PRO A 209 22.15 17.21 5.29
N MET A 210 21.16 18.00 4.90
CA MET A 210 21.26 19.47 4.85
C MET A 210 19.91 20.13 4.54
N THR A 211 19.82 21.43 4.77
CA THR A 211 18.70 22.26 4.34
C THR A 211 19.14 23.18 3.21
N ILE A 212 18.34 23.31 2.15
CA ILE A 212 18.51 24.34 1.11
C ILE A 212 17.29 25.26 1.17
N ARG A 213 17.51 26.53 1.50
CA ARG A 213 16.43 27.49 1.76
C ARG A 213 16.59 28.76 0.93
N GLY A 214 15.48 29.20 0.34
CA GLY A 214 15.37 30.52 -0.28
C GLY A 214 15.16 31.63 0.74
N SER A 215 14.86 32.84 0.30
CA SER A 215 14.56 33.93 1.24
C SER A 215 13.28 33.65 2.02
N GLN A 216 13.35 33.81 3.34
CA GLN A 216 12.20 33.70 4.25
C GLN A 216 11.03 34.58 3.77
N PRO A 217 9.81 34.02 3.66
CA PRO A 217 8.61 34.80 3.41
C PRO A 217 8.44 35.93 4.41
N LYS A 218 7.87 37.06 3.99
CA LYS A 218 7.73 38.25 4.86
C LYS A 218 6.75 38.04 6.02
N ASN A 219 5.89 37.05 5.92
CA ASN A 219 4.83 36.76 6.87
C ASN A 219 4.55 35.25 6.83
N GLU A 220 3.95 34.73 7.89
CA GLU A 220 3.63 33.29 8.01
C GLU A 220 2.28 32.90 7.39
N ASN A 221 1.60 33.78 6.64
CA ASN A 221 0.29 33.43 6.08
C ASN A 221 0.38 32.24 5.14
N TYR A 222 1.53 32.00 4.50
CA TYR A 222 1.76 30.85 3.63
C TYR A 222 1.42 29.50 4.29
N LYS A 223 1.60 29.38 5.62
CA LYS A 223 1.30 28.15 6.38
C LYS A 223 -0.18 27.75 6.31
N ASN A 224 -1.08 28.71 6.11
CA ASN A 224 -2.53 28.48 6.04
C ASN A 224 -3.05 28.43 4.59
N LEU A 225 -2.17 28.51 3.60
CA LEU A 225 -2.54 28.52 2.18
C LEU A 225 -2.28 27.16 1.57
N VAL A 226 -3.17 26.75 0.66
CA VAL A 226 -2.89 25.63 -0.23
C VAL A 226 -1.93 26.09 -1.32
N GLY A 227 -0.84 25.33 -1.50
CA GLY A 227 0.23 25.66 -2.42
C GLY A 227 1.28 26.63 -1.87
N ALA A 228 2.39 26.72 -2.59
CA ALA A 228 3.50 27.60 -2.24
C ALA A 228 3.16 29.06 -2.56
N SER A 229 3.63 29.96 -1.70
CA SER A 229 3.34 31.40 -1.80
C SER A 229 4.46 32.26 -1.20
N ASP A 230 4.43 33.55 -1.53
CA ASP A 230 5.42 34.55 -1.09
C ASP A 230 6.90 34.20 -1.38
N LEU A 231 7.13 33.40 -2.44
CA LEU A 231 8.47 33.00 -2.89
C LEU A 231 9.17 34.14 -3.62
N THR A 232 10.43 34.40 -3.26
CA THR A 232 11.24 35.43 -3.92
C THR A 232 12.59 34.95 -4.42
N THR A 233 13.00 33.73 -4.06
CA THR A 233 14.22 33.09 -4.56
C THR A 233 13.87 32.03 -5.59
N ILE A 234 14.48 32.11 -6.77
CA ILE A 234 14.15 31.26 -7.92
C ILE A 234 15.42 30.55 -8.40
N LEU A 235 15.38 29.23 -8.54
CA LEU A 235 16.36 28.43 -9.30
C LEU A 235 15.81 28.21 -10.72
N ASN A 236 16.29 28.99 -11.69
CA ASN A 236 15.77 28.96 -13.05
C ASN A 236 16.60 28.05 -13.96
N ASP A 237 15.93 27.33 -14.88
CA ASP A 237 16.52 26.38 -15.82
C ASP A 237 17.47 25.38 -15.13
N ILE A 238 16.97 24.69 -14.09
CA ILE A 238 17.73 23.67 -13.37
C ILE A 238 17.79 22.36 -14.17
N GLY A 239 18.93 21.69 -14.11
CA GLY A 239 19.09 20.30 -14.49
C GLY A 239 18.33 19.38 -13.52
N THR A 240 19.02 18.38 -12.97
CA THR A 240 18.44 17.51 -11.93
C THR A 240 19.17 17.76 -10.62
N ILE A 241 18.42 17.82 -9.52
CA ILE A 241 18.93 17.80 -8.15
C ILE A 241 18.87 16.35 -7.68
N THR A 242 20.02 15.69 -7.62
CA THR A 242 20.15 14.30 -7.17
C THR A 242 20.34 14.28 -5.66
N VAL A 243 19.44 13.63 -4.94
CA VAL A 243 19.49 13.44 -3.48
C VAL A 243 19.84 11.99 -3.19
N GLN A 244 20.94 11.76 -2.46
CA GLN A 244 21.45 10.43 -2.12
C GLN A 244 21.80 10.28 -0.64
N THR A 245 20.96 10.83 0.21
CA THR A 245 21.16 10.87 1.66
C THR A 245 19.81 11.10 2.35
N ASN A 246 19.73 10.80 3.65
CA ASN A 246 18.55 11.07 4.47
C ASN A 246 18.56 12.55 4.91
N ASP A 247 17.44 13.01 5.46
CA ASP A 247 17.31 14.30 6.15
C ASP A 247 17.69 15.50 5.25
N VAL A 248 17.11 15.56 4.05
CA VAL A 248 17.29 16.70 3.14
C VAL A 248 16.02 17.54 3.10
N LYS A 249 16.16 18.83 3.42
CA LYS A 249 15.06 19.78 3.44
C LYS A 249 15.23 20.83 2.34
N VAL A 250 14.14 21.20 1.69
CA VAL A 250 14.10 22.32 0.74
C VAL A 250 12.95 23.25 1.11
N GLU A 251 13.26 24.54 1.22
CA GLU A 251 12.34 25.51 1.81
C GLU A 251 12.31 26.82 1.02
N HIS A 252 11.13 27.41 0.84
CA HIS A 252 10.96 28.78 0.33
C HIS A 252 11.60 29.05 -1.04
N LEU A 253 11.49 28.09 -1.97
CA LEU A 253 12.11 28.16 -3.29
C LEU A 253 11.11 27.92 -4.42
N GLU A 254 11.27 28.67 -5.50
CA GLU A 254 10.73 28.28 -6.81
C GLU A 254 11.84 27.64 -7.63
N ILE A 255 11.56 26.48 -8.24
CA ILE A 255 12.52 25.70 -9.00
C ILE A 255 11.92 25.37 -10.36
N ILE A 256 12.56 25.85 -11.42
CA ILE A 256 12.06 25.80 -12.80
C ILE A 256 13.03 24.99 -13.65
N LYS A 257 12.53 23.98 -14.38
CA LYS A 257 13.34 23.12 -15.25
C LYS A 257 13.41 23.57 -16.73
N ASP A 258 12.46 24.41 -17.15
CA ASP A 258 12.31 24.98 -18.51
C ASP A 258 12.44 23.96 -19.65
N ASN A 259 11.32 23.28 -20.00
CA ASN A 259 11.07 22.49 -21.25
C ASN A 259 10.23 21.21 -21.04
N HIS A 260 9.70 20.96 -19.84
CA HIS A 260 8.92 19.75 -19.55
C HIS A 260 9.69 18.44 -19.79
N THR A 261 11.02 18.47 -19.72
CA THR A 261 11.86 17.27 -19.82
C THR A 261 12.49 16.93 -18.47
N GLY A 262 12.91 15.68 -18.30
CA GLY A 262 13.71 15.26 -17.14
C GLY A 262 13.05 15.42 -15.77
N ILE A 263 13.86 15.29 -14.73
CA ILE A 263 13.42 15.24 -13.34
C ILE A 263 13.97 16.47 -12.59
N ILE A 264 13.17 17.13 -11.75
CA ILE A 264 13.71 18.16 -10.83
C ILE A 264 14.45 17.47 -9.68
N PHE A 265 13.76 16.70 -8.84
CA PHE A 265 14.37 15.94 -7.74
C PHE A 265 14.42 14.44 -8.04
N SER A 266 15.64 13.89 -8.08
CA SER A 266 15.86 12.45 -8.14
C SER A 266 16.36 11.96 -6.79
N VAL A 267 15.47 11.36 -6.00
CA VAL A 267 15.76 10.83 -4.66
C VAL A 267 15.95 9.31 -4.75
N ARG A 268 16.92 8.87 -5.57
CA ARG A 268 17.10 7.45 -5.93
C ARG A 268 18.53 6.99 -5.72
N VAL A 269 18.69 5.71 -5.42
CA VAL A 269 19.97 5.02 -5.53
C VAL A 269 20.24 4.78 -7.03
N ASP A 270 21.41 5.17 -7.53
CA ASP A 270 21.71 5.38 -8.95
C ASP A 270 21.19 4.29 -9.93
N GLY A 271 20.61 4.76 -11.05
CA GLY A 271 20.46 4.05 -12.33
C GLY A 271 19.29 3.08 -12.42
N TYR A 272 18.24 3.43 -13.15
CA TYR A 272 17.25 2.45 -13.63
C TYR A 272 17.89 1.56 -14.72
N PRO A 273 17.77 0.21 -14.69
CA PRO A 273 17.08 -0.67 -13.74
C PRO A 273 18.07 -1.42 -12.80
N ASN A 274 18.85 -0.71 -11.99
CA ASN A 274 19.77 -1.34 -11.05
C ASN A 274 19.01 -1.88 -9.83
N THR A 275 18.59 -3.15 -9.92
CA THR A 275 17.85 -3.89 -8.89
C THR A 275 18.70 -4.31 -7.69
N ALA A 276 19.94 -3.84 -7.57
CA ALA A 276 20.88 -4.33 -6.55
C ALA A 276 20.76 -3.64 -5.19
N SER A 277 19.94 -2.59 -5.04
CA SER A 277 19.81 -1.87 -3.77
C SER A 277 18.34 -1.71 -3.38
N ASP A 278 18.02 -2.19 -2.19
CA ASP A 278 16.78 -2.01 -1.43
C ASP A 278 16.72 -0.69 -0.65
N LYS A 279 17.74 0.16 -0.80
CA LYS A 279 17.87 1.35 0.01
C LYS A 279 16.81 2.39 -0.33
N ILE A 280 16.09 2.80 0.70
CA ILE A 280 15.14 3.91 0.75
C ILE A 280 15.80 5.08 1.47
N TYR A 281 15.50 6.31 1.05
CA TYR A 281 15.95 7.52 1.74
C TYR A 281 14.82 8.07 2.63
N GLU A 282 15.18 8.51 3.83
CA GLU A 282 14.24 9.00 4.84
C GLU A 282 14.36 10.52 5.02
N GLY A 283 13.31 11.18 5.51
CA GLY A 283 13.34 12.61 5.82
C GLY A 283 13.56 13.55 4.63
N PHE A 284 12.99 13.28 3.45
CA PHE A 284 13.00 14.25 2.34
C PHE A 284 11.83 15.24 2.47
N VAL A 285 12.14 16.51 2.76
CA VAL A 285 11.12 17.52 3.08
C VAL A 285 11.10 18.63 2.03
N LEU A 286 9.91 18.96 1.53
CA LEU A 286 9.62 20.20 0.80
C LEU A 286 8.63 21.03 1.63
N ASN A 287 8.97 22.27 1.92
CA ASN A 287 8.11 23.19 2.67
C ASN A 287 8.05 24.55 1.99
N ASN A 288 6.85 24.95 1.54
CA ASN A 288 6.65 26.16 0.76
C ASN A 288 7.58 26.22 -0.45
N VAL A 289 7.53 25.18 -1.30
CA VAL A 289 8.35 25.05 -2.51
C VAL A 289 7.46 24.97 -3.74
N LYS A 290 7.82 25.69 -4.80
CA LYS A 290 7.17 25.61 -6.11
C LYS A 290 8.08 24.88 -7.11
N LEU A 291 7.59 23.81 -7.72
CA LEU A 291 8.26 23.05 -8.77
C LEU A 291 7.52 23.25 -10.10
N LEU A 292 8.23 23.66 -11.16
CA LEU A 292 7.62 24.10 -12.42
C LEU A 292 8.27 23.48 -13.67
N ALA A 293 7.44 23.14 -14.67
CA ALA A 293 7.82 22.81 -16.05
C ALA A 293 8.73 21.57 -16.19
N SER A 294 8.38 20.48 -15.50
CA SER A 294 9.17 19.23 -15.45
C SER A 294 8.50 18.06 -16.17
N LYS A 295 9.24 16.98 -16.46
CA LYS A 295 8.57 15.68 -16.73
C LYS A 295 8.14 15.02 -15.44
N TYR A 296 9.07 14.89 -14.51
CA TYR A 296 8.81 14.48 -13.14
C TYR A 296 9.28 15.57 -12.18
N SER A 297 8.45 15.98 -11.23
CA SER A 297 8.91 16.96 -10.22
C SER A 297 9.76 16.27 -9.16
N VAL A 298 9.31 15.13 -8.62
CA VAL A 298 10.03 14.29 -7.66
C VAL A 298 9.89 12.83 -8.06
N HIS A 299 11.00 12.08 -8.06
CA HIS A 299 10.94 10.64 -8.27
C HIS A 299 11.94 9.91 -7.37
N THR A 300 11.44 8.92 -6.63
CA THR A 300 12.13 8.27 -5.51
C THR A 300 12.59 6.84 -5.80
N GLY A 301 12.09 6.19 -6.87
CA GLY A 301 12.50 4.81 -7.18
C GLY A 301 11.85 3.87 -6.17
N ASN A 302 12.64 3.06 -5.45
CA ASN A 302 12.16 2.08 -4.44
C ASN A 302 11.39 2.67 -3.24
N GLY A 303 11.05 3.95 -3.27
CA GLY A 303 10.43 4.69 -2.18
C GLY A 303 11.39 5.72 -1.60
N ALA A 304 10.80 6.75 -1.00
CA ALA A 304 11.45 7.62 -0.04
C ALA A 304 10.38 8.11 0.93
N GLU A 305 10.73 8.29 2.19
CA GLU A 305 9.88 9.04 3.11
C GLU A 305 9.86 10.50 2.65
N VAL A 306 8.67 11.03 2.38
CA VAL A 306 8.53 12.43 1.94
C VAL A 306 7.54 13.20 2.79
N THR A 307 7.86 14.47 3.03
CA THR A 307 6.98 15.42 3.72
C THR A 307 6.86 16.67 2.85
N PHE A 308 5.69 16.89 2.25
CA PHE A 308 5.37 18.06 1.45
C PHE A 308 4.31 18.91 2.15
N THR A 309 4.66 20.16 2.45
CA THR A 309 3.77 21.12 3.12
C THR A 309 3.73 22.42 2.33
N ASN A 310 2.53 22.93 2.08
CA ASN A 310 2.32 24.18 1.34
C ASN A 310 3.10 24.22 0.01
N CYS A 311 3.20 23.10 -0.71
CA CYS A 311 3.99 23.01 -1.95
C CYS A 311 3.12 23.16 -3.19
N THR A 312 3.70 23.73 -4.26
CA THR A 312 3.05 23.83 -5.58
C THR A 312 3.81 22.99 -6.59
N PHE A 313 3.11 22.07 -7.25
CA PHE A 313 3.62 21.30 -8.37
C PHE A 313 2.83 21.69 -9.61
N GLU A 314 3.46 22.43 -10.51
CA GLU A 314 2.77 23.03 -11.65
C GLU A 314 3.47 22.64 -12.96
N ASP A 315 2.66 22.42 -14.00
CA ASP A 315 3.13 22.24 -15.37
C ASP A 315 4.06 21.01 -15.52
N PHE A 316 3.75 19.92 -14.82
CA PHE A 316 4.43 18.63 -15.01
C PHE A 316 3.77 17.83 -16.14
N ASN A 317 4.54 17.23 -17.05
CA ASN A 317 3.99 16.50 -18.19
C ASN A 317 3.98 14.96 -18.03
N HIS A 318 4.24 14.48 -16.81
CA HIS A 318 4.05 13.10 -16.42
C HIS A 318 3.56 13.05 -14.97
N HIS A 319 4.44 13.07 -13.96
CA HIS A 319 4.00 12.99 -12.56
C HIS A 319 4.63 14.08 -11.68
N ALA A 320 3.91 14.56 -10.66
CA ALA A 320 4.51 15.45 -9.66
C ALA A 320 5.37 14.66 -8.67
N LEU A 321 4.83 13.57 -8.09
CA LEU A 321 5.54 12.61 -7.26
C LEU A 321 5.39 11.20 -7.84
N THR A 322 6.50 10.48 -7.96
CA THR A 322 6.48 9.05 -8.31
C THR A 322 7.32 8.23 -7.36
N LEU A 323 6.64 7.31 -6.69
CA LEU A 323 7.22 6.15 -6.04
C LEU A 323 7.02 4.95 -6.96
N ASP A 324 8.06 4.17 -7.16
CA ASP A 324 8.12 3.18 -8.22
C ASP A 324 9.05 2.05 -7.79
N ARG A 325 8.49 1.09 -7.05
CA ARG A 325 9.25 0.02 -6.43
C ARG A 325 9.79 -0.96 -7.47
N ARG A 326 11.10 -1.11 -7.49
CA ARG A 326 11.82 -1.98 -8.44
C ARG A 326 12.39 -3.25 -7.83
N VAL A 327 12.41 -3.34 -6.50
CA VAL A 327 12.87 -4.52 -5.76
C VAL A 327 11.85 -4.90 -4.69
N PRO A 328 11.71 -6.19 -4.36
CA PRO A 328 10.78 -6.66 -3.34
C PRO A 328 11.21 -6.22 -1.93
N THR A 329 10.97 -4.95 -1.59
CA THR A 329 11.17 -4.39 -0.25
C THR A 329 9.83 -4.25 0.46
N GLU A 330 9.72 -4.81 1.67
CA GLU A 330 8.57 -4.68 2.57
C GLU A 330 8.60 -3.36 3.36
N VAL A 331 9.76 -2.67 3.37
CA VAL A 331 9.86 -1.36 4.02
C VAL A 331 9.02 -0.36 3.24
N ASN A 332 8.03 0.21 3.93
CA ASN A 332 7.12 1.17 3.33
C ASN A 332 7.58 2.63 3.57
N PRO A 333 7.68 3.48 2.52
CA PRO A 333 7.87 4.91 2.70
C PRO A 333 6.64 5.59 3.32
N GLN A 334 6.83 6.39 4.37
CA GLN A 334 5.77 7.27 4.89
C GLN A 334 5.64 8.50 4.00
N LEU A 335 4.40 8.86 3.66
CA LEU A 335 4.10 10.02 2.83
C LEU A 335 3.25 11.01 3.63
N TYR A 336 3.75 12.23 3.80
CA TYR A 336 2.97 13.32 4.36
C TYR A 336 2.78 14.41 3.33
N ILE A 337 1.56 14.62 2.85
CA ILE A 337 1.28 15.57 1.78
C ILE A 337 0.07 16.41 2.18
N ASP A 338 0.37 17.66 2.54
CA ASP A 338 -0.58 18.54 3.18
C ASP A 338 -0.54 19.97 2.64
N HIS A 339 -1.71 20.56 2.47
CA HIS A 339 -1.87 21.91 1.90
C HIS A 339 -1.12 22.10 0.57
N CYS A 340 -0.99 21.05 -0.26
CA CYS A 340 -0.30 21.14 -1.54
C CYS A 340 -1.24 21.44 -2.71
N PHE A 341 -0.72 22.12 -3.73
CA PHE A 341 -1.42 22.40 -4.99
C PHE A 341 -0.76 21.65 -6.14
N PHE A 342 -1.57 20.96 -6.95
CA PHE A 342 -1.11 20.20 -8.11
C PHE A 342 -1.86 20.60 -9.37
N SER A 343 -1.12 20.96 -10.42
CA SER A 343 -1.67 21.21 -11.75
C SER A 343 -0.71 20.70 -12.83
N PRO A 344 -1.11 19.76 -13.68
CA PRO A 344 -0.25 19.19 -14.72
C PRO A 344 -0.10 20.16 -15.89
N HIS A 345 0.74 19.78 -16.85
CA HIS A 345 0.82 20.44 -18.15
C HIS A 345 -0.48 20.29 -18.92
N VAL A 346 -0.91 21.37 -19.56
CA VAL A 346 -2.14 21.43 -20.34
C VAL A 346 -1.81 21.49 -21.83
N TYR A 347 -2.34 20.54 -22.58
CA TYR A 347 -2.12 20.43 -24.02
C TYR A 347 -3.23 21.09 -24.81
N LEU A 348 -2.91 21.55 -26.03
CA LEU A 348 -3.90 22.00 -26.98
C LEU A 348 -4.65 20.80 -27.57
N LYS A 349 -5.95 20.93 -27.77
CA LYS A 349 -6.78 19.92 -28.44
C LYS A 349 -6.17 19.41 -29.75
N SER A 350 -5.52 20.27 -30.52
CA SER A 350 -4.85 19.89 -31.78
C SER A 350 -3.70 18.89 -31.63
N GLU A 351 -3.18 18.72 -30.41
CA GLU A 351 -2.09 17.81 -30.05
C GLU A 351 -2.61 16.43 -29.62
N ASP A 352 -3.91 16.28 -29.36
CA ASP A 352 -4.51 14.97 -29.09
C ASP A 352 -4.55 14.12 -30.37
N SER A 353 -4.74 12.81 -30.20
CA SER A 353 -5.05 11.89 -31.29
C SER A 353 -6.29 12.31 -32.07
N VAL A 354 -6.22 12.23 -33.41
CA VAL A 354 -7.32 12.61 -34.33
C VAL A 354 -8.64 11.93 -33.96
N THR A 355 -8.58 10.69 -33.45
CA THR A 355 -9.74 9.91 -33.01
C THR A 355 -10.42 10.52 -31.79
N ARG A 356 -9.67 11.08 -30.84
CA ARG A 356 -10.20 11.69 -29.62
C ARG A 356 -10.59 13.15 -29.79
N GLN A 357 -9.89 13.90 -30.65
CA GLN A 357 -10.15 15.32 -30.93
C GLN A 357 -11.62 15.64 -31.23
N GLN A 358 -12.31 14.79 -32.01
CA GLN A 358 -13.70 15.04 -32.41
C GLN A 358 -14.69 15.04 -31.23
N TYR A 359 -14.31 14.50 -30.08
CA TYR A 359 -15.17 14.33 -28.92
C TYR A 359 -14.87 15.30 -27.78
N ARG A 360 -13.78 16.07 -27.87
CA ARG A 360 -13.47 17.14 -26.90
C ARG A 360 -14.30 18.37 -27.15
N THR A 361 -14.83 18.98 -26.09
CA THR A 361 -15.59 20.25 -26.20
C THR A 361 -14.76 21.48 -25.85
N THR A 362 -13.65 21.28 -25.15
CA THR A 362 -12.68 22.31 -24.77
C THR A 362 -11.55 22.44 -25.79
N ASP A 363 -10.87 23.60 -25.80
CA ASP A 363 -9.68 23.83 -26.62
C ASP A 363 -8.41 23.18 -26.05
N TYR A 364 -8.51 22.64 -24.84
CA TYR A 364 -7.40 22.11 -24.05
C TYR A 364 -7.73 20.73 -23.48
N PHE A 365 -6.70 19.95 -23.15
CA PHE A 365 -6.86 18.69 -22.45
C PHE A 365 -5.65 18.29 -21.61
N VAL A 366 -5.88 17.39 -20.67
CA VAL A 366 -4.85 16.68 -19.90
C VAL A 366 -4.98 15.16 -20.19
N PRO A 367 -3.93 14.49 -20.70
CA PRO A 367 -3.93 13.04 -20.89
C PRO A 367 -4.03 12.26 -19.57
N TYR A 368 -4.54 11.04 -19.65
CA TYR A 368 -4.74 10.15 -18.49
C TYR A 368 -3.50 9.98 -17.59
N ASN A 369 -2.31 9.86 -18.16
CA ASN A 369 -1.07 9.60 -17.40
C ASN A 369 -0.50 10.83 -16.65
N LEU A 370 -1.22 11.95 -16.56
CA LEU A 370 -0.74 13.17 -15.90
C LEU A 370 -1.26 13.26 -14.47
N THR A 371 -0.70 12.40 -13.62
CA THR A 371 -1.12 12.18 -12.23
C THR A 371 -0.22 12.92 -11.24
N ALA A 372 -0.79 13.51 -10.19
CA ALA A 372 -0.03 14.26 -9.19
C ALA A 372 0.83 13.30 -8.36
N ILE A 373 0.21 12.27 -7.81
CA ILE A 373 0.91 11.27 -6.99
C ILE A 373 0.69 9.91 -7.61
N VAL A 374 1.79 9.25 -7.94
CA VAL A 374 1.79 7.85 -8.36
C VAL A 374 2.60 7.05 -7.36
N ILE A 375 1.94 6.06 -6.76
CA ILE A 375 2.58 5.04 -5.95
C ILE A 375 2.40 3.73 -6.70
N ASP A 376 3.42 3.39 -7.47
CA ASP A 376 3.57 2.08 -8.08
C ASP A 376 4.32 1.21 -7.07
N GLY A 377 3.53 0.43 -6.33
CA GLY A 377 3.99 -0.53 -5.36
C GLY A 377 4.80 -1.65 -5.98
N GLY A 378 5.14 -1.63 -7.27
CA GLY A 378 6.14 -2.51 -7.87
C GLY A 378 5.61 -3.87 -8.28
N ASN A 379 6.36 -4.50 -9.17
CA ASN A 379 5.75 -5.52 -10.02
C ASN A 379 5.76 -6.98 -9.48
N ASP A 380 6.13 -7.24 -8.22
CA ASP A 380 6.21 -8.63 -7.69
C ASP A 380 4.84 -9.32 -7.47
N GLU A 381 4.77 -10.52 -6.89
CA GLU A 381 3.48 -11.22 -6.75
C GLU A 381 2.78 -11.01 -5.40
N TYR A 382 3.42 -10.40 -4.40
CA TYR A 382 2.99 -10.58 -3.01
C TYR A 382 3.24 -9.41 -2.05
N ILE A 383 4.03 -8.40 -2.40
CA ILE A 383 4.28 -7.30 -1.45
C ILE A 383 3.29 -6.17 -1.73
N ILE A 384 2.54 -5.81 -0.71
CA ILE A 384 1.66 -4.65 -0.67
C ILE A 384 2.24 -3.63 0.30
N TRP A 385 2.37 -2.38 -0.14
CA TRP A 385 2.90 -1.31 0.70
C TRP A 385 1.83 -0.79 1.66
N ASP A 386 2.06 -0.98 2.96
CA ASP A 386 1.18 -0.49 4.02
C ASP A 386 1.37 1.02 4.29
N LEU A 387 0.47 1.85 3.76
CA LEU A 387 0.47 3.29 3.92
C LEU A 387 -0.27 3.79 5.18
N SER A 388 -0.49 2.96 6.20
CA SER A 388 -1.22 3.32 7.44
C SER A 388 -0.69 4.56 8.15
N ASN A 389 0.60 4.87 7.98
CA ASN A 389 1.24 6.06 8.56
C ASN A 389 1.34 7.25 7.58
N SER A 390 0.72 7.17 6.41
CA SER A 390 0.71 8.23 5.40
C SER A 390 -0.55 9.08 5.48
N VAL A 391 -0.43 10.36 5.15
CA VAL A 391 -1.54 11.32 5.18
C VAL A 391 -1.59 12.11 3.88
N PHE A 392 -2.78 12.19 3.29
CA PHE A 392 -3.08 13.00 2.12
C PHE A 392 -4.21 13.96 2.48
N SER A 393 -3.87 15.19 2.89
CA SER A 393 -4.82 16.12 3.50
C SER A 393 -4.79 17.53 2.93
N ASN A 394 -5.94 18.21 2.90
CA ASN A 394 -6.03 19.64 2.59
C ASN A 394 -5.41 20.04 1.23
N ASN A 395 -5.29 19.11 0.28
CA ASN A 395 -4.67 19.36 -1.01
C ASN A 395 -5.70 19.84 -2.04
N GLU A 396 -5.23 20.56 -3.06
CA GLU A 396 -6.01 20.96 -4.23
C GLU A 396 -5.37 20.40 -5.50
N LEU A 397 -6.12 19.55 -6.22
CA LEU A 397 -5.69 18.86 -7.43
C LEU A 397 -6.51 19.36 -8.60
N HIS A 398 -5.87 19.97 -9.59
CA HIS A 398 -6.51 20.49 -10.80
C HIS A 398 -6.16 19.62 -11.99
N ASN A 399 -7.16 19.01 -12.61
CA ASN A 399 -7.03 18.14 -13.78
C ASN A 399 -6.03 16.98 -13.60
N THR A 400 -5.85 16.52 -12.38
CA THR A 400 -4.88 15.49 -12.00
C THR A 400 -5.41 14.68 -10.82
N ALA A 401 -4.61 13.72 -10.35
CA ALA A 401 -5.12 12.64 -9.52
C ALA A 401 -4.10 12.06 -8.55
N PHE A 402 -4.60 11.18 -7.69
CA PHE A 402 -3.81 10.16 -7.01
C PHE A 402 -3.98 8.82 -7.71
N SER A 403 -2.89 8.08 -7.90
CA SER A 403 -2.87 6.74 -8.48
C SER A 403 -2.12 5.80 -7.56
N PHE A 404 -2.79 4.71 -7.19
CA PHE A 404 -2.34 3.74 -6.21
C PHE A 404 -2.33 2.35 -6.83
N ALA A 405 -1.16 1.73 -6.87
CA ALA A 405 -1.02 0.34 -7.26
C ALA A 405 -0.38 -0.41 -6.10
N LYS A 406 -1.03 -1.46 -5.61
CA LYS A 406 -0.46 -2.39 -4.63
C LYS A 406 -0.07 -1.76 -3.30
N VAL A 407 -1.00 -0.98 -2.78
CA VAL A 407 -0.89 -0.31 -1.48
C VAL A 407 -2.08 -0.65 -0.59
N ALA A 408 -1.89 -0.62 0.72
CA ALA A 408 -2.95 -0.79 1.70
C ALA A 408 -3.02 0.40 2.66
N ASN A 409 -4.14 0.51 3.38
CA ASN A 409 -4.30 1.38 4.55
C ASN A 409 -4.12 2.89 4.24
N VAL A 410 -4.65 3.36 3.10
CA VAL A 410 -4.52 4.76 2.68
C VAL A 410 -5.68 5.60 3.22
N HIS A 411 -5.38 6.78 3.76
CA HIS A 411 -6.38 7.77 4.15
C HIS A 411 -6.30 9.06 3.32
N ILE A 412 -7.37 9.33 2.56
CA ILE A 412 -7.50 10.50 1.69
C ILE A 412 -8.61 11.39 2.25
N HIS A 413 -8.24 12.51 2.86
CA HIS A 413 -9.22 13.33 3.58
C HIS A 413 -9.12 14.84 3.32
N ASN A 414 -10.28 15.50 3.25
CA ASN A 414 -10.37 16.97 3.11
C ASN A 414 -9.59 17.55 1.91
N ASN A 415 -9.50 16.82 0.81
CA ASN A 415 -8.90 17.30 -0.44
C ASN A 415 -9.96 17.84 -1.40
N LYS A 416 -9.51 18.65 -2.36
CA LYS A 416 -10.33 19.18 -3.45
C LYS A 416 -9.80 18.70 -4.79
N PHE A 417 -10.60 17.90 -5.49
CA PHE A 417 -10.32 17.43 -6.85
C PHE A 417 -11.18 18.22 -7.83
N ILE A 418 -10.55 18.98 -8.72
CA ILE A 418 -11.21 19.80 -9.73
C ILE A 418 -10.82 19.31 -11.12
N GLN A 419 -11.80 19.10 -11.98
CA GLN A 419 -11.58 18.68 -13.35
C GLN A 419 -12.33 19.56 -14.32
N ASP A 420 -11.57 20.38 -15.04
CA ASP A 420 -12.01 21.32 -16.05
C ASP A 420 -11.86 20.80 -17.48
N PHE A 421 -10.84 19.95 -17.72
CA PHE A 421 -10.53 19.33 -19.01
C PHE A 421 -9.43 18.28 -18.86
N GLY A 422 -9.74 17.08 -18.38
CA GLY A 422 -8.73 16.01 -18.29
C GLY A 422 -9.34 14.63 -18.46
N ASP A 423 -8.59 13.69 -19.02
CA ASP A 423 -8.99 12.29 -19.16
C ASP A 423 -8.66 11.46 -17.89
N VAL A 424 -8.18 12.13 -16.84
CA VAL A 424 -7.68 11.51 -15.61
C VAL A 424 -8.82 11.10 -14.69
N GLU A 425 -8.69 9.94 -14.04
CA GLU A 425 -9.55 9.54 -12.91
C GLU A 425 -9.05 10.24 -11.66
N MET A 426 -9.88 11.03 -10.97
CA MET A 426 -9.43 11.84 -9.82
C MET A 426 -8.74 11.00 -8.73
N ILE A 427 -9.17 9.75 -8.55
CA ILE A 427 -8.46 8.71 -7.80
C ILE A 427 -8.47 7.42 -8.63
N HIS A 428 -7.30 6.86 -8.90
CA HIS A 428 -7.11 5.57 -9.56
C HIS A 428 -6.53 4.56 -8.58
N MET A 429 -7.05 3.33 -8.57
CA MET A 429 -6.60 2.24 -7.73
C MET A 429 -6.51 0.95 -8.54
N GLU A 430 -5.40 0.24 -8.41
CA GLU A 430 -5.14 -1.00 -9.12
C GLU A 430 -4.34 -2.01 -8.28
N GLU A 431 -4.26 -3.25 -8.75
CA GLU A 431 -3.28 -4.23 -8.30
C GLU A 431 -3.26 -4.59 -6.81
N PHE A 432 -4.29 -5.25 -6.27
CA PHE A 432 -4.36 -5.61 -4.84
C PHE A 432 -4.40 -4.43 -3.87
N THR A 433 -4.65 -3.22 -4.38
CA THR A 433 -4.89 -2.06 -3.53
C THR A 433 -6.08 -2.31 -2.62
N ASN A 434 -5.93 -2.09 -1.31
CA ASN A 434 -7.00 -2.40 -0.36
C ASN A 434 -7.01 -1.54 0.91
N ASN A 435 -8.09 -1.63 1.68
CA ASN A 435 -8.31 -0.85 2.90
C ASN A 435 -8.06 0.67 2.71
N ILE A 436 -8.81 1.26 1.78
CA ILE A 436 -8.67 2.69 1.42
C ILE A 436 -9.85 3.47 1.98
N LEU A 437 -9.56 4.52 2.76
CA LEU A 437 -10.57 5.44 3.30
C LEU A 437 -10.52 6.79 2.58
N ILE A 438 -11.63 7.18 1.96
CA ILE A 438 -11.81 8.42 1.20
C ILE A 438 -12.95 9.22 1.83
N GLU A 439 -12.62 10.30 2.54
CA GLU A 439 -13.64 11.05 3.28
C GLU A 439 -13.49 12.58 3.29
N HIS A 440 -14.61 13.29 3.44
CA HIS A 440 -14.66 14.75 3.54
C HIS A 440 -14.02 15.49 2.36
N ASN A 441 -13.86 14.85 1.20
CA ASN A 441 -13.31 15.47 0.01
C ASN A 441 -14.39 16.20 -0.81
N LEU A 442 -13.97 17.18 -1.60
CA LEU A 442 -14.76 17.81 -2.65
C LEU A 442 -14.30 17.31 -4.02
N PHE A 443 -15.20 16.69 -4.77
CA PHE A 443 -15.01 16.36 -6.17
C PHE A 443 -15.86 17.30 -7.04
N GLU A 444 -15.23 18.04 -7.95
CA GLU A 444 -15.89 19.02 -8.81
C GLU A 444 -15.49 18.80 -10.27
N SER A 445 -16.47 18.58 -11.15
CA SER A 445 -16.24 18.58 -12.58
C SER A 445 -17.00 19.68 -13.31
N THR A 446 -16.28 20.50 -14.08
CA THR A 446 -16.88 21.55 -14.92
C THR A 446 -17.02 21.13 -16.40
N THR A 447 -16.63 19.90 -16.75
CA THR A 447 -16.48 19.37 -18.12
C THR A 447 -17.77 18.92 -18.83
N VAL A 448 -18.86 19.66 -18.68
CA VAL A 448 -20.17 19.23 -19.21
C VAL A 448 -20.14 19.08 -20.74
N GLY A 449 -20.36 17.85 -21.22
CA GLY A 449 -20.49 17.50 -22.64
C GLY A 449 -19.22 16.99 -23.31
N ASP A 450 -18.07 16.99 -22.64
CA ASP A 450 -16.86 16.33 -23.12
C ASP A 450 -16.89 14.83 -22.78
N ARG A 451 -16.53 13.98 -23.76
CA ARG A 451 -16.76 12.53 -23.70
C ARG A 451 -15.63 11.74 -23.05
N TYR A 452 -14.43 12.31 -22.98
CA TYR A 452 -13.27 11.62 -22.41
C TYR A 452 -12.92 12.11 -21.02
N THR A 453 -13.59 13.16 -20.56
CA THR A 453 -13.25 13.80 -19.32
C THR A 453 -14.17 13.36 -18.19
N SER A 454 -13.66 13.49 -16.97
CA SER A 454 -14.36 13.36 -15.69
C SER A 454 -14.84 11.97 -15.30
N MET A 455 -13.87 11.11 -15.04
CA MET A 455 -14.07 9.97 -14.15
C MET A 455 -13.67 10.34 -12.72
N GLY A 456 -14.50 10.00 -11.75
CA GLY A 456 -14.23 10.29 -10.33
C GLY A 456 -13.21 9.31 -9.76
N ILE A 457 -13.67 8.08 -9.57
CA ILE A 457 -12.95 6.97 -8.95
C ILE A 457 -12.83 5.84 -9.98
N GLY A 458 -11.59 5.47 -10.30
CA GLY A 458 -11.26 4.29 -11.09
C GLY A 458 -10.72 3.18 -10.19
N ILE A 459 -11.25 1.98 -10.37
CA ILE A 459 -10.77 0.76 -9.72
C ILE A 459 -10.57 -0.30 -10.80
N ASP A 460 -9.32 -0.55 -11.12
CA ASP A 460 -8.88 -1.65 -11.96
C ASP A 460 -8.48 -2.83 -11.04
N ARG A 461 -8.78 -4.12 -11.24
CA ARG A 461 -9.80 -4.75 -12.06
C ARG A 461 -9.27 -5.62 -13.18
N GLU A 462 -8.01 -5.49 -13.58
CA GLU A 462 -7.46 -6.27 -14.69
C GLU A 462 -7.55 -7.78 -14.39
N MET A 463 -7.02 -8.17 -13.24
CA MET A 463 -7.29 -9.45 -12.57
C MET A 463 -7.07 -9.32 -11.07
N GLN A 464 -6.11 -8.50 -10.66
CA GLN A 464 -5.77 -8.33 -9.25
C GLN A 464 -6.94 -7.63 -8.54
N SER A 465 -7.48 -8.28 -7.51
CA SER A 465 -8.65 -7.76 -6.80
C SER A 465 -8.28 -6.49 -6.07
N THR A 466 -8.97 -5.38 -6.32
CA THR A 466 -8.91 -4.17 -5.49
C THR A 466 -10.16 -4.16 -4.60
N PHE A 467 -9.98 -4.12 -3.29
CA PHE A 467 -11.06 -4.41 -2.33
C PHE A 467 -11.01 -3.54 -1.06
N ASP A 468 -12.07 -3.59 -0.24
CA ASP A 468 -12.17 -2.85 1.02
C ASP A 468 -11.94 -1.34 0.87
N ILE A 469 -12.81 -0.69 0.08
CA ILE A 469 -12.76 0.75 -0.18
C ILE A 469 -13.96 1.43 0.48
N ILE A 470 -13.69 2.38 1.38
CA ILE A 470 -14.68 3.19 2.07
C ILE A 470 -14.69 4.61 1.49
N PHE A 471 -15.81 5.02 0.93
CA PHE A 471 -16.04 6.35 0.37
C PHE A 471 -17.19 7.03 1.10
N ARG A 472 -16.89 7.97 2.00
CA ARG A 472 -17.91 8.58 2.87
C ARG A 472 -17.81 10.07 3.09
N ASP A 473 -18.94 10.70 3.39
CA ASP A 473 -19.01 12.12 3.78
C ASP A 473 -18.33 13.09 2.78
N ASN A 474 -18.26 12.71 1.50
CA ASN A 474 -17.72 13.54 0.43
C ASN A 474 -18.83 14.39 -0.23
N THR A 475 -18.43 15.49 -0.88
CA THR A 475 -19.33 16.31 -1.72
C THR A 475 -18.93 16.18 -3.18
N ILE A 476 -19.87 15.85 -4.05
CA ILE A 476 -19.64 15.63 -5.47
C ILE A 476 -20.53 16.57 -6.28
N THR A 477 -19.93 17.31 -7.22
CA THR A 477 -20.63 18.28 -8.06
C THR A 477 -20.17 18.22 -9.51
N GLY A 478 -21.09 18.49 -10.44
CA GLY A 478 -20.76 18.54 -11.87
C GLY A 478 -21.15 17.31 -12.69
N GLY A 479 -20.70 17.30 -13.94
CA GLY A 479 -21.00 16.24 -14.91
C GLY A 479 -19.85 15.24 -15.02
N TYR A 480 -20.15 13.95 -14.88
CA TYR A 480 -19.17 12.86 -14.95
C TYR A 480 -19.51 11.87 -16.05
N ALA A 481 -18.50 11.36 -16.74
CA ALA A 481 -18.69 10.22 -17.63
C ALA A 481 -19.21 9.01 -16.86
N ARG A 482 -18.50 8.67 -15.79
CA ARG A 482 -18.86 7.75 -14.71
C ARG A 482 -18.23 8.32 -13.44
N PHE A 483 -18.93 8.30 -12.31
CA PHE A 483 -18.26 8.73 -11.08
C PHE A 483 -17.50 7.56 -10.46
N PHE A 484 -18.08 6.37 -10.39
CA PHE A 484 -17.35 5.14 -10.08
C PHE A 484 -17.24 4.27 -11.33
N ASN A 485 -16.01 3.89 -11.64
CA ASN A 485 -15.68 2.90 -12.66
C ASN A 485 -14.83 1.81 -12.00
N ALA A 486 -15.47 0.73 -11.54
CA ALA A 486 -14.79 -0.36 -10.87
C ALA A 486 -15.12 -1.69 -11.54
N TYR A 487 -14.11 -2.51 -11.79
CA TYR A 487 -14.35 -3.81 -12.41
C TYR A 487 -14.59 -4.88 -11.36
N ALA A 488 -15.82 -5.41 -11.32
CA ALA A 488 -16.26 -6.44 -10.35
C ALA A 488 -15.72 -6.24 -8.90
N PRO A 489 -15.89 -5.08 -8.26
CA PRO A 489 -15.18 -4.79 -7.01
C PRO A 489 -15.71 -5.62 -5.83
N GLN A 490 -14.92 -5.70 -4.76
CA GLN A 490 -15.28 -6.37 -3.51
C GLN A 490 -15.14 -5.42 -2.31
N GLY A 491 -16.09 -5.44 -1.38
CA GLY A 491 -15.98 -4.67 -0.13
C GLY A 491 -16.02 -3.15 -0.33
N ILE A 492 -16.90 -2.65 -1.19
CA ILE A 492 -17.02 -1.22 -1.46
C ILE A 492 -18.15 -0.62 -0.61
N LEU A 493 -17.84 0.33 0.26
CA LEU A 493 -18.82 1.07 1.05
C LEU A 493 -18.90 2.53 0.59
N ILE A 494 -20.07 2.95 0.08
CA ILE A 494 -20.37 4.32 -0.34
C ILE A 494 -21.48 4.87 0.56
N GLU A 495 -21.15 5.76 1.50
CA GLU A 495 -22.13 6.27 2.46
C GLU A 495 -22.06 7.76 2.82
N ASN A 496 -23.20 8.35 3.17
CA ASN A 496 -23.30 9.74 3.66
C ASN A 496 -22.74 10.82 2.70
N ASN A 497 -22.54 10.51 1.42
CA ASN A 497 -22.04 11.47 0.44
C ASN A 497 -23.17 12.39 -0.08
N ASP A 498 -22.80 13.58 -0.53
CA ASP A 498 -23.69 14.53 -1.20
C ASP A 498 -23.45 14.53 -2.72
N PHE A 499 -24.32 13.84 -3.47
CA PHE A 499 -24.34 13.81 -4.94
C PHE A 499 -25.38 14.77 -5.54
N THR A 500 -26.02 15.64 -4.75
CA THR A 500 -27.13 16.49 -5.24
C THR A 500 -26.70 17.45 -6.35
N GLY A 501 -25.41 17.81 -6.41
CA GLY A 501 -24.82 18.61 -7.48
C GLY A 501 -24.26 17.81 -8.66
N ALA A 502 -24.14 16.49 -8.54
CA ALA A 502 -23.51 15.61 -9.52
C ALA A 502 -24.52 15.02 -10.51
N PHE A 503 -24.06 14.55 -11.67
CA PHE A 503 -24.87 13.76 -12.62
C PHE A 503 -23.99 13.00 -13.61
N SER A 504 -24.45 11.84 -14.08
CA SER A 504 -23.88 11.21 -15.28
C SER A 504 -24.24 12.02 -16.52
N GLN A 505 -23.26 12.36 -17.35
CA GLN A 505 -23.49 12.90 -18.67
C GLN A 505 -23.59 11.76 -19.69
N SER A 506 -24.70 11.67 -20.43
CA SER A 506 -24.89 10.63 -21.46
C SER A 506 -23.81 10.75 -22.52
N ILE A 507 -22.93 9.77 -22.62
CA ILE A 507 -21.84 9.76 -23.60
C ILE A 507 -22.12 8.72 -24.67
N GLN A 508 -22.20 9.15 -25.93
CA GLN A 508 -22.14 8.24 -27.07
C GLN A 508 -20.68 7.84 -27.32
N THR A 509 -20.31 6.59 -27.03
CA THR A 509 -18.97 6.07 -27.32
C THR A 509 -18.69 6.06 -28.83
N PRO A 510 -17.43 5.92 -29.28
CA PRO A 510 -17.10 5.75 -30.70
C PRO A 510 -17.84 4.58 -31.37
N ASN A 511 -18.26 3.59 -30.58
CA ASN A 511 -19.05 2.43 -31.02
C ASN A 511 -20.56 2.65 -30.94
N GLY A 512 -21.01 3.85 -30.55
CA GLY A 512 -22.42 4.24 -30.51
C GLY A 512 -23.16 3.89 -29.21
N LEU A 513 -22.49 3.32 -28.20
CA LEU A 513 -23.11 3.07 -26.88
C LEU A 513 -23.34 4.39 -26.17
N ILE A 514 -24.58 4.65 -25.77
CA ILE A 514 -24.89 5.74 -24.83
C ILE A 514 -24.84 5.13 -23.44
N SER A 515 -23.84 5.46 -22.63
CA SER A 515 -23.84 5.12 -21.21
C SER A 515 -24.25 6.35 -20.41
N ASP A 516 -25.28 6.19 -19.60
CA ASP A 516 -25.74 7.14 -18.57
C ASP A 516 -25.54 6.53 -17.16
N THR A 517 -24.58 5.61 -17.07
CA THR A 517 -24.17 4.92 -15.84
C THR A 517 -23.29 5.86 -15.02
N PHE A 518 -23.65 6.04 -13.75
CA PHE A 518 -22.87 6.82 -12.79
C PHE A 518 -22.00 5.91 -11.91
N PHE A 519 -22.53 4.74 -11.53
CA PHE A 519 -21.81 3.68 -10.81
C PHE A 519 -21.68 2.44 -11.71
N TYR A 520 -20.46 2.10 -12.11
CA TYR A 520 -20.19 0.97 -12.99
C TYR A 520 -19.37 -0.07 -12.24
N PHE A 521 -19.98 -1.22 -11.95
CA PHE A 521 -19.45 -2.33 -11.14
C PHE A 521 -19.57 -3.67 -11.88
N THR A 522 -19.07 -3.73 -13.11
CA THR A 522 -19.17 -4.92 -13.97
C THR A 522 -17.81 -5.51 -14.24
N TRP A 523 -17.74 -6.78 -14.62
CA TRP A 523 -16.54 -7.31 -15.23
C TRP A 523 -16.29 -6.65 -16.60
N ASN A 524 -15.03 -6.47 -16.97
CA ASN A 524 -14.67 -5.99 -18.30
C ASN A 524 -13.60 -6.90 -18.91
N ALA A 525 -14.03 -8.04 -19.47
CA ALA A 525 -13.14 -8.96 -20.17
C ALA A 525 -12.45 -8.36 -21.42
N LEU A 526 -12.91 -7.21 -21.94
CA LEU A 526 -12.51 -6.69 -23.26
C LEU A 526 -11.08 -6.17 -23.32
N GLU A 527 -10.43 -5.83 -22.19
CA GLU A 527 -9.03 -5.40 -22.17
C GLU A 527 -8.03 -6.56 -22.11
N HIS A 528 -8.49 -7.78 -21.80
CA HIS A 528 -7.58 -8.86 -21.39
C HIS A 528 -7.39 -9.99 -22.42
N HIS A 529 -8.13 -10.00 -23.52
CA HIS A 529 -7.92 -10.86 -24.72
C HIS A 529 -7.76 -12.39 -24.47
N LEU A 530 -8.07 -12.88 -23.26
CA LEU A 530 -8.11 -14.29 -22.92
C LEU A 530 -9.57 -14.72 -22.94
N ASP A 531 -10.01 -15.25 -24.07
CA ASP A 531 -11.41 -15.66 -24.34
C ASP A 531 -11.95 -16.72 -23.35
N ASN A 532 -11.09 -17.31 -22.51
CA ASN A 532 -11.39 -18.38 -21.57
C ASN A 532 -11.32 -17.94 -20.08
N MET A 533 -11.23 -16.65 -19.80
CA MET A 533 -11.26 -16.16 -18.42
C MET A 533 -12.64 -16.36 -17.78
N PRO A 534 -12.70 -16.74 -16.50
CA PRO A 534 -13.95 -16.86 -15.80
C PRO A 534 -14.53 -15.47 -15.51
N ASP A 535 -15.85 -15.30 -15.70
CA ASP A 535 -16.54 -14.08 -15.32
C ASP A 535 -16.57 -13.96 -13.78
N VAL A 536 -16.16 -12.81 -13.26
CA VAL A 536 -16.20 -12.52 -11.82
C VAL A 536 -17.21 -11.42 -11.51
N GLY A 537 -18.01 -11.65 -10.47
CA GLY A 537 -19.03 -10.72 -9.98
C GLY A 537 -18.54 -9.83 -8.84
N ALA A 538 -19.23 -8.72 -8.64
CA ALA A 538 -19.05 -7.82 -7.51
C ALA A 538 -19.71 -8.39 -6.24
N LYS A 539 -19.06 -8.18 -5.09
CA LYS A 539 -19.50 -8.66 -3.77
C LYS A 539 -19.36 -7.57 -2.71
N ASN A 540 -20.23 -7.60 -1.70
CA ASN A 540 -20.19 -6.67 -0.58
C ASN A 540 -20.10 -5.19 -1.02
N VAL A 541 -20.85 -4.84 -2.07
CA VAL A 541 -21.00 -3.45 -2.53
C VAL A 541 -22.19 -2.83 -1.81
N ILE A 542 -21.92 -1.87 -0.92
CA ILE A 542 -22.91 -1.23 -0.06
C ILE A 542 -23.01 0.26 -0.41
N ILE A 543 -24.18 0.70 -0.88
CA ILE A 543 -24.51 2.11 -1.11
C ILE A 543 -25.67 2.52 -0.21
N ARG A 544 -25.44 3.41 0.77
CA ARG A 544 -26.47 3.82 1.74
C ARG A 544 -26.37 5.27 2.19
N ASN A 545 -27.48 5.86 2.62
CA ASN A 545 -27.52 7.21 3.23
C ASN A 545 -26.92 8.35 2.37
N ASN A 546 -26.81 8.17 1.07
CA ASN A 546 -26.29 9.21 0.19
C ASN A 546 -27.42 10.15 -0.26
N LYS A 547 -27.10 11.43 -0.52
CA LYS A 547 -28.08 12.43 -0.99
C LYS A 547 -28.01 12.55 -2.51
N PHE A 548 -29.16 12.54 -3.17
CA PHE A 548 -29.29 12.73 -4.62
C PHE A 548 -30.31 13.83 -4.91
N ASP A 549 -30.20 14.46 -6.09
CA ASP A 549 -31.24 15.34 -6.61
C ASP A 549 -32.41 14.48 -7.13
N PRO A 550 -33.61 14.52 -6.50
CA PRO A 550 -34.75 13.72 -6.93
C PRO A 550 -35.20 14.03 -8.36
N SER A 551 -34.84 15.20 -8.91
CA SER A 551 -35.17 15.58 -10.29
C SER A 551 -34.23 14.97 -11.34
N ARG A 552 -33.17 14.28 -10.92
CA ARG A 552 -32.11 13.72 -11.80
C ARG A 552 -31.83 12.24 -11.54
N MET A 553 -32.77 11.49 -10.95
CA MET A 553 -32.55 10.07 -10.64
C MET A 553 -32.20 9.19 -11.85
N ASP A 554 -32.62 9.60 -13.06
CA ASP A 554 -32.23 8.97 -14.33
C ASP A 554 -30.73 9.10 -14.65
N ARG A 555 -30.00 9.94 -13.91
CA ARG A 555 -28.56 10.23 -14.08
C ARG A 555 -27.66 9.60 -13.03
N TYR A 556 -28.22 8.88 -12.07
CA TYR A 556 -27.49 8.14 -11.04
C TYR A 556 -27.63 6.63 -11.24
N LYS A 557 -27.73 6.18 -12.50
CA LYS A 557 -27.89 4.76 -12.79
C LYS A 557 -26.67 3.97 -12.36
N MET A 558 -26.93 2.77 -11.89
CA MET A 558 -25.92 1.81 -11.50
C MET A 558 -25.98 0.62 -12.43
N THR A 559 -24.83 0.13 -12.88
CA THR A 559 -24.70 -1.15 -13.57
C THR A 559 -23.82 -2.06 -12.72
N ILE A 560 -24.27 -3.30 -12.49
CA ILE A 560 -23.54 -4.27 -11.67
C ILE A 560 -23.70 -5.69 -12.21
N GLU A 561 -22.64 -6.48 -12.06
CA GLU A 561 -22.69 -7.93 -12.27
C GLU A 561 -22.43 -8.62 -10.93
N GLU A 562 -23.29 -9.55 -10.56
CA GLU A 562 -23.19 -10.31 -9.31
C GLU A 562 -23.61 -11.75 -9.53
N TYR A 563 -23.27 -12.64 -8.60
CA TYR A 563 -23.62 -14.05 -8.69
C TYR A 563 -25.08 -14.32 -8.32
N GLU A 564 -25.65 -15.39 -8.87
CA GLU A 564 -26.96 -15.89 -8.47
C GLU A 564 -26.97 -16.19 -6.96
N GLY A 565 -27.92 -15.60 -6.24
CA GLY A 565 -28.01 -15.76 -4.78
C GLY A 565 -27.11 -14.81 -3.97
N GLU A 566 -26.38 -13.88 -4.59
CA GLU A 566 -25.58 -12.88 -3.88
C GLU A 566 -26.47 -11.98 -3.00
N THR A 567 -26.19 -11.93 -1.70
CA THR A 567 -27.00 -11.21 -0.70
C THR A 567 -26.22 -10.12 0.06
N THR A 568 -24.90 -10.06 -0.09
CA THR A 568 -24.04 -9.07 0.61
C THR A 568 -24.12 -7.69 -0.03
N ASN A 569 -24.51 -7.60 -1.30
CA ASN A 569 -24.71 -6.36 -2.02
C ASN A 569 -25.96 -5.60 -1.52
N TYR A 570 -25.81 -4.34 -1.14
CA TYR A 570 -26.89 -3.49 -0.66
C TYR A 570 -26.92 -2.15 -1.40
N PHE A 571 -28.09 -1.77 -1.91
CA PHE A 571 -28.28 -0.50 -2.61
C PHE A 571 -29.48 0.25 -2.05
N GLN A 572 -29.31 1.54 -1.78
CA GLN A 572 -30.41 2.40 -1.34
C GLN A 572 -31.58 2.40 -2.37
N PRO A 573 -32.84 2.41 -1.91
CA PRO A 573 -33.99 2.08 -2.76
C PRO A 573 -34.26 3.03 -3.93
N GLU A 574 -33.75 4.26 -3.90
CA GLU A 574 -34.01 5.26 -4.93
C GLU A 574 -33.19 5.05 -6.20
N LEU A 575 -32.10 4.27 -6.15
CA LEU A 575 -31.21 4.07 -7.30
C LEU A 575 -31.87 3.21 -8.39
N ILE A 576 -31.58 3.56 -9.64
CA ILE A 576 -31.94 2.74 -10.81
C ILE A 576 -30.79 1.79 -11.08
N ILE A 577 -31.05 0.50 -10.97
CA ILE A 577 -30.02 -0.55 -11.04
C ILE A 577 -30.27 -1.42 -12.27
N ASP A 578 -29.24 -1.55 -13.10
CA ASP A 578 -29.13 -2.51 -14.19
C ASP A 578 -28.23 -3.66 -13.73
N LYS A 579 -28.83 -4.82 -13.48
CA LYS A 579 -28.17 -5.95 -12.83
C LYS A 579 -28.07 -7.12 -13.80
N THR A 580 -26.84 -7.59 -14.03
CA THR A 580 -26.56 -8.87 -14.70
C THR A 580 -26.30 -9.92 -13.64
N ILE A 581 -26.96 -11.08 -13.76
CA ILE A 581 -26.74 -12.22 -12.85
C ILE A 581 -25.81 -13.22 -13.53
N LEU A 582 -24.67 -13.47 -12.91
CA LEU A 582 -23.74 -14.54 -13.25
C LEU A 582 -24.23 -15.83 -12.58
N THR A 583 -24.08 -16.98 -13.25
CA THR A 583 -24.69 -18.25 -12.79
C THR A 583 -24.11 -18.71 -11.44
N ALA A 584 -22.80 -18.58 -11.26
CA ALA A 584 -22.10 -18.98 -10.04
C ALA A 584 -20.74 -18.29 -9.98
N GLU A 585 -20.14 -18.25 -8.80
CA GLU A 585 -18.74 -17.91 -8.65
C GLU A 585 -17.86 -18.97 -9.34
N PRO A 586 -16.76 -18.59 -10.02
CA PRO A 586 -15.86 -19.54 -10.64
C PRO A 586 -15.27 -20.51 -9.62
N GLU A 587 -15.51 -21.80 -9.80
CA GLU A 587 -14.80 -22.83 -9.03
C GLU A 587 -13.32 -22.85 -9.43
N PRO A 588 -12.40 -23.15 -8.50
CA PRO A 588 -11.01 -23.39 -8.84
C PRO A 588 -10.89 -24.49 -9.92
N TYR A 589 -10.15 -24.22 -11.00
CA TYR A 589 -9.85 -25.20 -12.07
C TYR A 589 -9.21 -26.48 -11.54
N ILE A 590 -8.43 -26.36 -10.47
CA ILE A 590 -7.73 -27.45 -9.81
C ILE A 590 -8.17 -27.49 -8.34
N PRO A 591 -8.54 -28.66 -7.78
CA PRO A 591 -8.80 -28.82 -6.36
C PRO A 591 -7.62 -28.34 -5.51
N VAL A 592 -7.92 -27.51 -4.52
CA VAL A 592 -6.94 -26.89 -3.63
C VAL A 592 -6.76 -27.72 -2.36
N ASN A 593 -5.75 -27.38 -1.56
CA ASN A 593 -5.33 -28.08 -0.34
C ASN A 593 -4.95 -29.54 -0.60
N GLN A 594 -4.29 -29.79 -1.73
CA GLN A 594 -3.82 -31.11 -2.15
C GLN A 594 -2.41 -31.03 -2.75
N ASN A 595 -1.68 -32.15 -2.65
CA ASN A 595 -0.34 -32.32 -3.22
C ASN A 595 -0.40 -32.83 -4.66
N TYR A 596 0.35 -32.18 -5.54
CA TYR A 596 0.43 -32.45 -6.98
C TYR A 596 1.86 -32.63 -7.46
N ARG A 597 2.00 -33.38 -8.55
CA ARG A 597 3.14 -33.31 -9.46
C ARG A 597 2.75 -32.53 -10.69
N ILE A 598 3.58 -31.57 -11.09
CA ILE A 598 3.29 -30.69 -12.23
C ILE A 598 4.12 -31.15 -13.42
N LEU A 599 3.46 -31.64 -14.47
CA LEU A 599 4.06 -32.28 -15.64
C LEU A 599 4.01 -31.35 -16.87
N ASN A 600 5.15 -31.09 -17.51
CA ASN A 600 5.17 -30.34 -18.76
C ASN A 600 4.67 -31.19 -19.94
N LYS A 601 3.79 -30.63 -20.77
CA LYS A 601 3.18 -31.36 -21.90
C LYS A 601 4.20 -31.73 -22.99
N ALA A 602 5.09 -30.81 -23.39
CA ALA A 602 6.04 -31.08 -24.47
C ALA A 602 7.02 -32.21 -24.13
N THR A 603 7.47 -32.29 -22.87
CA THR A 603 8.57 -33.18 -22.49
C THR A 603 8.17 -34.37 -21.63
N ASN A 604 6.97 -34.34 -21.02
CA ASN A 604 6.58 -35.28 -19.97
C ASN A 604 7.60 -35.33 -18.82
N GLU A 605 8.14 -34.16 -18.43
CA GLU A 605 9.03 -34.02 -17.28
C GLU A 605 8.34 -33.22 -16.17
N TYR A 606 8.57 -33.61 -14.92
CA TYR A 606 8.02 -33.00 -13.72
C TYR A 606 8.82 -31.77 -13.29
N LEU A 607 8.13 -30.72 -12.86
CA LEU A 607 8.76 -29.61 -12.14
C LEU A 607 9.24 -30.07 -10.77
N TYR A 608 10.50 -29.80 -10.46
CA TYR A 608 11.07 -30.09 -9.15
C TYR A 608 12.12 -29.06 -8.73
N VAL A 609 12.55 -29.15 -7.48
CA VAL A 609 13.48 -28.21 -6.87
C VAL A 609 14.77 -28.91 -6.46
N LYS A 610 15.92 -28.28 -6.69
CA LYS A 610 17.20 -28.80 -6.19
C LYS A 610 17.49 -28.16 -4.84
N GLU A 611 17.92 -28.99 -3.90
CA GLU A 611 18.26 -28.53 -2.55
C GLU A 611 19.30 -27.40 -2.57
N GLY A 612 18.95 -26.28 -1.94
CA GLY A 612 19.81 -25.10 -1.86
C GLY A 612 19.95 -24.29 -3.16
N ASP A 613 19.15 -24.59 -4.18
CA ASP A 613 19.05 -23.79 -5.41
C ASP A 613 17.71 -23.07 -5.46
N GLU A 614 17.70 -21.87 -6.05
CA GLU A 614 16.50 -21.07 -6.20
C GLU A 614 15.76 -21.43 -7.49
N LYS A 615 16.39 -22.07 -8.48
CA LYS A 615 15.79 -22.39 -9.78
C LYS A 615 14.87 -23.63 -9.74
N ILE A 616 13.86 -23.65 -10.61
CA ILE A 616 12.98 -24.81 -10.81
C ILE A 616 13.47 -25.65 -11.97
N TYR A 617 13.63 -26.95 -11.79
CA TYR A 617 14.21 -27.88 -12.76
C TYR A 617 13.18 -28.88 -13.29
N TYR A 618 13.61 -29.70 -14.26
CA TYR A 618 12.80 -30.76 -14.87
C TYR A 618 13.37 -32.16 -14.59
N SER A 619 12.51 -33.10 -14.22
CA SER A 619 12.88 -34.51 -14.05
C SER A 619 11.96 -35.41 -14.85
N SER A 620 12.52 -36.36 -15.61
CA SER A 620 11.73 -37.43 -16.24
C SER A 620 11.32 -38.53 -15.26
N ASP A 621 11.97 -38.59 -14.10
CA ASP A 621 11.68 -39.53 -13.02
C ASP A 621 10.83 -38.86 -11.94
N ILE A 622 9.94 -39.63 -11.32
CA ILE A 622 9.28 -39.26 -10.05
C ILE A 622 10.32 -39.31 -8.94
N LEU A 623 10.37 -38.28 -8.11
CA LEU A 623 11.35 -38.16 -7.03
C LEU A 623 10.73 -38.64 -5.71
N GLU A 624 11.52 -39.37 -4.91
CA GLU A 624 11.07 -39.93 -3.61
C GLU A 624 11.30 -38.97 -2.44
N ASP A 625 11.99 -37.85 -2.67
CA ASP A 625 12.39 -36.89 -1.63
C ASP A 625 11.43 -35.70 -1.49
N GLY A 626 10.28 -35.74 -2.18
CA GLY A 626 9.26 -34.68 -2.16
C GLY A 626 9.61 -33.44 -2.98
N SER A 627 10.78 -33.39 -3.63
CA SER A 627 11.20 -32.20 -4.39
C SER A 627 10.35 -31.93 -5.64
N ASP A 628 9.65 -32.94 -6.17
CA ASP A 628 8.72 -32.85 -7.29
C ASP A 628 7.26 -32.66 -6.85
N ILE A 629 7.01 -32.54 -5.55
CA ILE A 629 5.67 -32.40 -4.97
C ILE A 629 5.39 -30.94 -4.61
N TRP A 630 4.24 -30.47 -5.05
CA TRP A 630 3.74 -29.10 -4.88
C TRP A 630 2.37 -29.13 -4.21
N HIS A 631 2.25 -28.46 -3.08
CA HIS A 631 0.99 -28.18 -2.42
C HIS A 631 0.33 -26.97 -3.07
N LEU A 632 -0.92 -27.13 -3.49
CA LEU A 632 -1.70 -26.05 -4.11
C LEU A 632 -2.65 -25.44 -3.08
N GLY A 633 -2.41 -24.18 -2.69
CA GLY A 633 -3.32 -23.39 -1.86
C GLY A 633 -4.19 -22.46 -2.70
N LEU A 634 -5.14 -21.77 -2.04
CA LEU A 634 -5.99 -20.75 -2.64
C LEU A 634 -6.00 -19.50 -1.75
N GLU A 635 -5.66 -18.35 -2.34
CA GLU A 635 -5.71 -17.06 -1.65
C GLU A 635 -7.07 -16.40 -1.84
N GLN A 636 -7.51 -16.22 -3.09
CA GLN A 636 -8.78 -15.53 -3.41
C GLN A 636 -9.35 -16.05 -4.73
N SER A 637 -10.60 -16.54 -4.73
CA SER A 637 -11.38 -17.04 -5.89
C SER A 637 -10.60 -17.94 -6.87
N ILE A 638 -9.73 -17.36 -7.72
CA ILE A 638 -8.95 -18.00 -8.79
C ILE A 638 -7.42 -17.85 -8.65
N TYR A 639 -6.95 -17.32 -7.51
CA TYR A 639 -5.53 -17.14 -7.20
C TYR A 639 -4.98 -18.28 -6.37
N TYR A 640 -3.96 -18.93 -6.90
CA TYR A 640 -3.31 -20.11 -6.35
C TYR A 640 -1.95 -19.79 -5.73
N THR A 641 -1.60 -20.51 -4.69
CA THR A 641 -0.23 -20.59 -4.17
C THR A 641 0.35 -21.97 -4.42
N LEU A 642 1.65 -22.04 -4.71
CA LEU A 642 2.35 -23.27 -5.07
C LEU A 642 3.52 -23.48 -4.11
N LYS A 643 3.35 -24.30 -3.07
CA LYS A 643 4.39 -24.56 -2.06
C LYS A 643 5.10 -25.88 -2.35
N ASN A 644 6.42 -25.90 -2.40
CA ASN A 644 7.16 -27.15 -2.56
C ASN A 644 7.27 -27.92 -1.23
N GLU A 645 7.02 -29.23 -1.25
CA GLU A 645 7.02 -30.06 -0.03
C GLU A 645 8.41 -30.19 0.60
N LYS A 646 9.47 -30.36 -0.21
CA LYS A 646 10.83 -30.58 0.30
C LYS A 646 11.46 -29.33 0.89
N GLU A 647 11.34 -28.21 0.18
CA GLU A 647 11.99 -26.94 0.56
C GLU A 647 11.14 -26.09 1.50
N ASP A 648 9.84 -26.40 1.63
CA ASP A 648 8.85 -25.64 2.42
C ASP A 648 8.73 -24.16 2.01
N LYS A 649 8.83 -23.90 0.70
CA LYS A 649 8.86 -22.54 0.14
C LYS A 649 7.97 -22.45 -1.11
N TYR A 650 7.61 -21.23 -1.50
CA TYR A 650 6.64 -20.97 -2.57
C TYR A 650 7.31 -20.72 -3.92
N LEU A 651 6.62 -21.11 -4.99
CA LEU A 651 6.95 -20.74 -6.36
C LEU A 651 6.67 -19.25 -6.57
N GLU A 652 7.61 -18.54 -7.16
CA GLU A 652 7.54 -17.08 -7.40
C GLU A 652 8.34 -16.69 -8.66
N VAL A 653 8.29 -15.41 -9.04
CA VAL A 653 9.11 -14.90 -10.16
C VAL A 653 10.29 -14.11 -9.62
N LYS A 654 11.49 -14.45 -10.10
CA LYS A 654 12.73 -13.76 -9.73
C LYS A 654 12.70 -12.24 -9.96
N LEU A 655 12.15 -11.83 -11.11
CA LEU A 655 12.08 -10.45 -11.56
C LEU A 655 10.77 -10.25 -12.31
N PRO A 656 9.93 -9.32 -11.88
CA PRO A 656 8.66 -9.12 -12.56
C PRO A 656 8.78 -8.40 -13.91
N PHE A 657 7.81 -8.64 -14.80
CA PHE A 657 7.74 -8.02 -16.12
C PHE A 657 6.95 -6.71 -16.07
N THR A 658 7.42 -5.69 -16.79
CA THR A 658 6.69 -4.43 -17.00
C THR A 658 6.44 -4.22 -18.49
N ALA A 659 5.52 -3.33 -18.86
CA ALA A 659 5.37 -2.87 -20.25
C ALA A 659 6.71 -2.38 -20.85
N ALA A 660 7.52 -1.66 -20.06
CA ALA A 660 8.83 -1.18 -20.50
C ALA A 660 9.85 -2.32 -20.76
N HIS A 661 9.70 -3.47 -20.09
CA HIS A 661 10.51 -4.66 -20.36
C HIS A 661 10.15 -5.31 -21.71
N MET A 662 8.89 -5.17 -22.18
CA MET A 662 8.45 -5.69 -23.48
C MET A 662 8.93 -4.81 -24.65
N ASP A 663 8.91 -3.49 -24.49
CA ASP A 663 9.20 -2.54 -25.58
C ASP A 663 10.67 -2.50 -26.01
N ASN A 664 11.61 -2.84 -25.11
CA ASN A 664 13.03 -2.61 -25.35
C ASN A 664 13.76 -3.73 -26.08
N ASN A 665 13.13 -4.87 -26.41
CA ASN A 665 13.80 -6.05 -27.00
C ASN A 665 15.09 -6.46 -26.25
N SER A 666 15.29 -5.97 -25.03
CA SER A 666 16.40 -6.33 -24.17
C SER A 666 16.22 -7.80 -23.86
N LYS A 667 17.25 -8.61 -24.13
CA LYS A 667 17.26 -10.03 -23.77
C LYS A 667 16.69 -10.15 -22.35
N PRO A 668 15.68 -11.01 -22.11
CA PRO A 668 15.12 -11.18 -20.78
C PRO A 668 16.28 -11.46 -19.84
N ALA A 669 16.50 -10.60 -18.86
CA ALA A 669 17.56 -10.79 -17.90
C ALA A 669 17.22 -12.03 -17.08
N GLU A 670 17.69 -13.23 -17.49
CA GLU A 670 17.53 -14.54 -16.81
C GLU A 670 16.37 -14.55 -15.81
N VAL A 671 15.15 -14.42 -16.36
CA VAL A 671 13.91 -14.39 -15.59
C VAL A 671 13.53 -15.84 -15.40
N HIS A 672 13.77 -16.35 -14.20
CA HIS A 672 13.46 -17.73 -13.86
C HIS A 672 12.35 -17.74 -12.83
N ALA A 673 11.46 -18.72 -12.94
CA ALA A 673 10.68 -19.12 -11.79
C ALA A 673 11.65 -19.54 -10.69
N LYS A 674 11.35 -19.12 -9.48
CA LYS A 674 12.20 -19.35 -8.32
C LYS A 674 11.40 -19.83 -7.14
N ILE A 675 12.15 -20.27 -6.14
CA ILE A 675 11.67 -20.43 -4.78
C ILE A 675 12.52 -19.57 -3.87
N LEU A 676 11.96 -18.49 -3.31
CA LEU A 676 12.57 -17.69 -2.25
C LEU A 676 11.72 -17.72 -0.98
N SER A 677 12.31 -17.12 0.07
CA SER A 677 11.76 -16.65 1.34
C SER A 677 10.99 -17.63 2.25
N ASP A 678 11.29 -17.50 3.54
CA ASP A 678 10.40 -17.91 4.62
C ASP A 678 9.28 -16.86 4.72
N TYR A 679 8.07 -17.20 4.28
CA TYR A 679 6.90 -16.32 4.28
C TYR A 679 6.16 -16.33 5.63
N SER A 680 6.74 -16.86 6.70
CA SER A 680 6.08 -16.99 8.02
C SER A 680 5.58 -15.68 8.64
N PHE A 681 6.02 -14.53 8.14
CA PHE A 681 5.61 -13.19 8.60
C PHE A 681 4.83 -12.36 7.58
N SER A 682 4.60 -12.87 6.36
CA SER A 682 3.84 -12.14 5.33
C SER A 682 2.36 -12.53 5.37
N GLU A 683 1.47 -11.55 5.24
CA GLU A 683 0.02 -11.80 5.05
C GLU A 683 -0.33 -12.18 3.61
N PHE A 684 0.60 -11.97 2.67
CA PHE A 684 0.42 -12.24 1.25
C PHE A 684 1.48 -13.23 0.76
N LEU A 685 1.03 -14.26 0.04
CA LEU A 685 1.87 -15.29 -0.56
C LEU A 685 2.01 -15.09 -2.07
N PRO A 686 3.05 -15.64 -2.73
CA PRO A 686 3.20 -15.55 -4.18
C PRO A 686 2.00 -16.17 -4.91
N MET A 687 1.24 -15.32 -5.59
CA MET A 687 0.02 -15.71 -6.29
C MET A 687 0.28 -16.08 -7.75
N TRP A 688 -0.44 -17.10 -8.22
CA TRP A 688 -0.48 -17.55 -9.60
C TRP A 688 -1.93 -17.67 -10.06
N PHE A 689 -2.19 -17.39 -11.34
CA PHE A 689 -3.49 -17.64 -11.94
C PHE A 689 -3.34 -18.66 -13.07
N PHE A 690 -4.37 -19.48 -13.26
CA PHE A 690 -4.38 -20.54 -14.28
C PHE A 690 -5.41 -20.28 -15.36
N VAL A 691 -5.05 -20.58 -16.61
CA VAL A 691 -5.98 -20.66 -17.73
C VAL A 691 -6.04 -22.10 -18.21
N GLU A 692 -7.23 -22.69 -18.21
CA GLU A 692 -7.45 -24.04 -18.72
C GLU A 692 -7.46 -24.07 -20.26
N GLU A 693 -6.66 -24.96 -20.84
CA GLU A 693 -6.65 -25.28 -22.26
C GLU A 693 -6.92 -26.77 -22.47
N LYS A 694 -7.95 -27.08 -23.26
CA LYS A 694 -8.37 -28.47 -23.53
C LYS A 694 -7.74 -28.99 -24.80
N ILE A 695 -6.83 -29.94 -24.67
CA ILE A 695 -6.18 -30.58 -25.82
C ILE A 695 -6.42 -32.08 -25.75
N ASP A 696 -7.08 -32.60 -26.80
CA ASP A 696 -7.51 -34.00 -26.89
C ASP A 696 -8.33 -34.48 -25.67
N GLY A 697 -9.05 -33.56 -25.03
CA GLY A 697 -9.87 -33.82 -23.84
C GLY A 697 -9.10 -33.87 -22.52
N VAL A 698 -7.78 -33.64 -22.54
CA VAL A 698 -6.96 -33.46 -21.34
C VAL A 698 -6.90 -31.97 -20.99
N PRO A 699 -7.19 -31.59 -19.74
CA PRO A 699 -7.04 -30.22 -19.28
C PRO A 699 -5.55 -29.94 -19.01
N TYR A 700 -4.99 -28.98 -19.72
CA TYR A 700 -3.69 -28.39 -19.43
C TYR A 700 -3.88 -26.98 -18.90
N MET A 701 -2.92 -26.52 -18.11
CA MET A 701 -2.94 -25.19 -17.52
C MET A 701 -1.82 -24.35 -18.10
N LEU A 702 -2.16 -23.12 -18.52
CA LEU A 702 -1.19 -22.04 -18.61
C LEU A 702 -1.05 -21.44 -17.21
N ILE A 703 0.19 -21.39 -16.71
CA ILE A 703 0.50 -20.87 -15.38
C ILE A 703 1.05 -19.47 -15.52
N HIS A 704 0.33 -18.50 -14.98
CA HIS A 704 0.67 -17.08 -15.09
C HIS A 704 0.95 -16.48 -13.71
N PRO A 705 1.98 -15.64 -13.56
CA PRO A 705 2.18 -14.88 -12.32
C PRO A 705 0.98 -13.97 -12.08
N GLY A 706 0.46 -13.97 -10.85
CA GLY A 706 -0.78 -13.28 -10.47
C GLY A 706 -0.75 -11.78 -10.71
N TYR A 707 0.43 -11.17 -10.77
CA TYR A 707 0.60 -9.73 -10.94
C TYR A 707 0.92 -9.30 -12.39
N SER A 708 1.34 -10.20 -13.28
CA SER A 708 1.96 -9.78 -14.57
C SER A 708 1.01 -9.15 -15.61
N GLU A 709 -0.24 -8.81 -15.28
CA GLU A 709 -1.30 -8.45 -16.24
C GLU A 709 -1.47 -9.50 -17.38
N CYS A 710 -1.21 -10.78 -17.06
CA CYS A 710 -1.05 -11.89 -18.02
C CYS A 710 0.04 -11.67 -19.09
N ARG A 711 0.95 -10.73 -18.89
CA ARG A 711 2.01 -10.40 -19.86
C ARG A 711 3.14 -11.42 -19.84
N SER A 712 3.16 -12.33 -18.87
CA SER A 712 4.10 -13.45 -18.84
C SER A 712 3.45 -14.77 -18.43
N ARG A 713 4.13 -15.89 -18.74
CA ARG A 713 3.71 -17.25 -18.37
C ARG A 713 4.90 -18.15 -18.06
N LEU A 714 4.70 -19.14 -17.20
CA LEU A 714 5.67 -20.19 -16.93
C LEU A 714 5.85 -21.07 -18.18
N THR A 715 7.10 -21.19 -18.64
CA THR A 715 7.42 -21.97 -19.83
C THR A 715 8.75 -22.71 -19.69
N ARG A 716 8.94 -23.67 -20.57
CA ARG A 716 10.22 -24.33 -20.79
C ARG A 716 10.98 -23.69 -21.95
N GLU A 717 12.11 -23.05 -21.64
CA GLU A 717 13.00 -22.55 -22.68
C GLU A 717 13.84 -23.67 -23.31
N SER A 718 13.92 -23.69 -24.64
CA SER A 718 14.76 -24.65 -25.36
C SER A 718 16.23 -24.42 -25.03
N GLY A 719 16.89 -25.45 -24.49
CA GLY A 719 18.32 -25.42 -24.16
C GLY A 719 18.65 -24.99 -22.73
N THR A 720 17.64 -24.71 -21.89
CA THR A 720 17.80 -24.60 -20.44
C THR A 720 17.35 -25.89 -19.75
N ASP A 721 17.87 -26.15 -18.56
CA ASP A 721 17.46 -27.27 -17.69
C ASP A 721 16.45 -26.85 -16.61
N HIS A 722 15.97 -25.61 -16.67
CA HIS A 722 15.12 -24.99 -15.65
C HIS A 722 13.98 -24.16 -16.26
N ALA A 723 12.94 -23.92 -15.48
CA ALA A 723 11.77 -23.14 -15.85
C ALA A 723 12.04 -21.63 -15.85
N ILE A 724 11.43 -20.98 -16.83
CA ILE A 724 11.51 -19.54 -17.02
C ILE A 724 10.10 -18.95 -17.05
N THR A 725 9.99 -17.65 -16.85
CA THR A 725 8.78 -16.93 -17.26
C THR A 725 9.08 -16.19 -18.56
N GLU A 726 8.31 -16.48 -19.61
CA GLU A 726 8.45 -15.79 -20.89
C GLU A 726 7.39 -14.72 -21.07
N VAL A 727 7.67 -13.75 -21.93
CA VAL A 727 6.70 -12.73 -22.32
C VAL A 727 5.60 -13.37 -23.19
N ALA A 728 4.36 -13.27 -22.71
CA ALA A 728 3.18 -13.80 -23.39
C ALA A 728 2.57 -12.81 -24.41
N ARG A 729 2.88 -11.50 -24.35
CA ARG A 729 2.43 -10.48 -25.34
C ARG A 729 3.56 -9.98 -26.25
N ILE A 730 3.32 -9.85 -27.56
CA ILE A 730 4.32 -9.37 -28.54
C ILE A 730 3.91 -8.00 -29.09
N ALA A 731 4.75 -6.98 -28.93
CA ALA A 731 4.78 -5.70 -29.67
C ALA A 731 3.53 -4.78 -29.70
N SER A 732 2.37 -5.21 -29.20
CA SER A 732 1.14 -4.43 -29.05
C SER A 732 0.29 -5.07 -27.93
N PRO A 733 -0.44 -4.29 -27.11
CA PRO A 733 -1.30 -4.84 -26.05
C PRO A 733 -2.29 -5.92 -26.52
N ALA A 734 -2.64 -5.91 -27.81
CA ALA A 734 -3.64 -6.81 -28.41
C ALA A 734 -3.07 -8.09 -29.06
N SER A 735 -1.76 -8.31 -29.10
CA SER A 735 -1.18 -9.50 -29.74
C SER A 735 -0.54 -10.44 -28.72
N TYR A 736 -1.22 -11.55 -28.47
CA TYR A 736 -0.70 -12.67 -27.67
C TYR A 736 0.23 -13.55 -28.51
N LYS A 737 1.34 -13.99 -27.92
CA LYS A 737 2.16 -15.07 -28.48
C LYS A 737 1.33 -16.35 -28.36
N PRO A 738 1.10 -17.09 -29.47
CA PRO A 738 0.51 -18.42 -29.39
C PRO A 738 1.25 -19.26 -28.35
N PHE A 739 0.51 -19.98 -27.53
CA PHE A 739 1.12 -20.96 -26.63
C PHE A 739 1.46 -22.24 -27.39
N GLU A 740 2.58 -22.84 -27.03
CA GLU A 740 3.06 -24.11 -27.56
C GLU A 740 3.00 -25.18 -26.45
N ASP A 741 3.32 -26.44 -26.78
CA ASP A 741 3.28 -27.53 -25.79
C ASP A 741 4.25 -27.30 -24.61
N GLU A 742 5.29 -26.49 -24.78
CA GLU A 742 6.25 -26.10 -23.74
C GLU A 742 5.63 -25.19 -22.66
N ASP A 743 4.52 -24.52 -22.96
CA ASP A 743 3.81 -23.60 -22.05
C ASP A 743 2.74 -24.29 -21.19
N LEU A 744 2.44 -25.55 -21.49
CA LEU A 744 1.28 -26.26 -20.97
C LEU A 744 1.65 -27.27 -19.88
N TRP A 745 0.93 -27.20 -18.76
CA TRP A 745 1.21 -27.98 -17.55
C TRP A 745 0.02 -28.83 -17.11
N GLU A 746 0.25 -30.10 -16.79
CA GLU A 746 -0.74 -31.02 -16.22
C GLU A 746 -0.49 -31.18 -14.71
N PHE A 747 -1.53 -31.05 -13.89
CA PHE A 747 -1.47 -31.28 -12.45
C PHE A 747 -1.94 -32.70 -12.10
N ILE A 748 -1.03 -33.53 -11.58
CA ILE A 748 -1.27 -34.95 -11.27
C ILE A 748 -1.28 -35.13 -9.74
N PRO A 749 -2.42 -35.47 -9.12
CA PRO A 749 -2.49 -35.71 -7.67
C PRO A 749 -1.49 -36.77 -7.20
N VAL A 750 -0.81 -36.52 -6.07
CA VAL A 750 0.13 -37.48 -5.44
C VAL A 750 -0.63 -38.66 -4.82
N ASP A 751 -1.71 -38.36 -4.09
CA ASP A 751 -2.56 -39.33 -3.40
C ASP A 751 -3.94 -39.42 -4.08
N GLY A 752 -4.04 -40.16 -5.19
CA GLY A 752 -5.33 -40.40 -5.85
C GLY A 752 -5.23 -40.97 -7.27
N PRO A 753 -6.33 -41.49 -7.84
CA PRO A 753 -6.38 -41.80 -9.26
C PRO A 753 -6.24 -40.53 -10.10
N ARG A 754 -5.50 -40.59 -11.23
CA ARG A 754 -5.52 -39.56 -12.30
C ARG A 754 -6.97 -39.17 -12.59
N PHE A 755 -7.27 -37.87 -12.58
CA PHE A 755 -8.62 -37.29 -12.62
C PHE A 755 -9.66 -38.14 -13.37
N ALA A 756 -10.56 -38.75 -12.60
CA ALA A 756 -11.95 -38.92 -13.00
C ALA A 756 -12.75 -37.94 -12.12
N ARG A 757 -13.64 -37.17 -12.76
CA ARG A 757 -14.48 -36.11 -12.17
C ARG A 757 -14.85 -36.36 -10.70
N HIS A 758 -14.74 -35.30 -9.88
CA HIS A 758 -15.51 -35.18 -8.66
C HIS A 758 -17.01 -35.13 -9.01
N SER A 759 -17.63 -36.30 -9.06
CA SER A 759 -19.03 -36.47 -8.68
C SER A 759 -19.03 -37.60 -7.66
N ASP A 760 -19.59 -37.32 -6.48
CA ASP A 760 -19.82 -38.26 -5.37
C ASP A 760 -18.74 -38.28 -4.26
N ILE A 761 -18.49 -37.12 -3.63
CA ILE A 761 -18.20 -37.15 -2.19
C ILE A 761 -19.54 -37.41 -1.50
N ALA A 762 -19.68 -38.60 -0.94
CA ALA A 762 -20.85 -38.99 -0.18
C ALA A 762 -21.09 -38.00 0.98
N SER A 763 -22.21 -37.28 0.87
CA SER A 763 -22.79 -36.38 1.84
C SER A 763 -22.69 -36.91 3.28
N ALA A 764 -21.98 -36.20 4.15
CA ALA A 764 -22.31 -36.18 5.56
C ALA A 764 -23.74 -35.61 5.69
N GLU A 765 -24.62 -36.34 6.40
CA GLU A 765 -26.08 -36.30 6.21
C GLU A 765 -26.83 -35.16 6.91
N ILE A 766 -26.18 -34.20 7.60
CA ILE A 766 -26.90 -33.10 8.26
C ILE A 766 -26.13 -31.78 8.10
N LYS A 767 -26.74 -30.83 7.39
CA LYS A 767 -26.27 -29.44 7.29
C LYS A 767 -26.33 -28.80 8.68
N LEU A 768 -25.37 -27.93 9.02
CA LEU A 768 -25.48 -27.09 10.21
C LEU A 768 -26.57 -26.04 9.95
N ASP A 769 -27.83 -26.41 10.16
CA ASP A 769 -28.97 -25.49 10.06
C ASP A 769 -28.82 -24.36 11.09
N SER A 770 -29.48 -23.22 10.86
CA SER A 770 -29.38 -22.07 11.76
C SER A 770 -29.93 -22.37 13.16
N PHE A 771 -29.16 -21.96 14.17
CA PHE A 771 -29.52 -21.99 15.57
C PHE A 771 -29.62 -20.57 16.12
N SER A 772 -30.85 -20.19 16.46
CA SER A 772 -31.17 -18.92 17.12
C SER A 772 -31.90 -19.12 18.45
N PHE A 773 -31.86 -20.34 18.99
CA PHE A 773 -32.47 -20.70 20.25
C PHE A 773 -33.98 -20.40 20.30
N GLU A 774 -34.63 -20.46 19.15
CA GLU A 774 -36.08 -20.29 19.03
C GLU A 774 -36.82 -21.50 19.60
N ALA A 775 -38.10 -21.30 19.91
CA ALA A 775 -38.99 -22.38 20.30
C ALA A 775 -39.20 -23.38 19.15
N GLY A 776 -38.37 -24.43 19.12
CA GLY A 776 -38.40 -25.47 18.09
C GLY A 776 -37.04 -25.81 17.50
N ASP A 777 -35.98 -25.06 17.83
CA ASP A 777 -34.62 -25.34 17.35
C ASP A 777 -34.12 -26.70 17.87
N PHE A 778 -33.60 -27.51 16.94
CA PHE A 778 -33.27 -28.92 17.14
C PHE A 778 -31.82 -29.15 17.62
N ALA A 779 -31.24 -28.26 18.44
CA ALA A 779 -29.90 -28.45 19.00
C ALA A 779 -29.94 -29.06 20.40
N ASN A 780 -29.14 -30.12 20.63
CA ASN A 780 -28.77 -30.53 21.99
C ASN A 780 -27.69 -29.57 22.51
N TYR A 781 -28.11 -28.49 23.15
CA TYR A 781 -27.20 -27.62 23.88
C TYR A 781 -27.14 -27.98 25.37
N LYS A 782 -25.97 -27.81 25.96
CA LYS A 782 -25.72 -28.03 27.38
C LYS A 782 -24.88 -26.91 27.94
N ILE A 783 -25.28 -26.42 29.12
CA ILE A 783 -24.46 -25.53 29.92
C ILE A 783 -23.60 -26.36 30.86
N PHE A 784 -22.31 -26.07 30.86
CA PHE A 784 -21.31 -26.69 31.71
C PHE A 784 -20.57 -25.63 32.53
N GLY A 785 -20.03 -26.03 33.67
CA GLY A 785 -19.34 -25.16 34.62
C GLY A 785 -19.97 -25.15 36.01
N SER A 786 -19.14 -25.13 37.05
CA SER A 786 -19.59 -25.22 38.46
C SER A 786 -20.31 -23.95 38.94
N LYS A 787 -20.06 -22.83 38.24
CA LYS A 787 -20.57 -21.48 38.51
C LYS A 787 -21.11 -20.82 37.25
N ALA A 788 -21.81 -21.59 36.43
CA ALA A 788 -22.43 -21.12 35.19
C ALA A 788 -23.96 -21.09 35.30
N SER A 789 -24.59 -20.16 34.61
CA SER A 789 -26.04 -20.19 34.33
C SER A 789 -26.32 -19.71 32.90
N ALA A 790 -27.50 -19.99 32.37
CA ALA A 790 -27.92 -19.47 31.07
C ALA A 790 -29.40 -19.10 31.06
N TYR A 791 -29.74 -18.09 30.26
CA TYR A 791 -31.10 -17.59 30.10
C TYR A 791 -31.39 -17.36 28.61
N ILE A 792 -32.63 -17.61 28.21
CA ILE A 792 -33.13 -17.14 26.92
C ILE A 792 -33.49 -15.66 27.07
N VAL A 793 -32.92 -14.81 26.23
CA VAL A 793 -33.19 -13.38 26.13
C VAL A 793 -34.01 -13.10 24.88
N ASN A 794 -34.79 -12.01 24.84
CA ASN A 794 -35.66 -11.68 23.69
C ASN A 794 -35.45 -10.24 23.17
N ASP A 795 -34.34 -9.62 23.56
CA ASP A 795 -34.04 -8.22 23.30
C ASP A 795 -32.54 -8.01 23.07
N GLU A 796 -31.74 -8.06 24.14
CA GLU A 796 -30.30 -7.82 24.07
C GLU A 796 -29.60 -8.98 23.34
N GLY A 797 -28.81 -8.67 22.31
CA GLY A 797 -28.00 -9.66 21.59
C GLY A 797 -28.75 -10.61 20.67
N VAL A 798 -30.03 -10.37 20.39
CA VAL A 798 -30.81 -11.09 19.37
C VAL A 798 -30.50 -10.48 17.99
N THR A 799 -29.81 -11.23 17.15
CA THR A 799 -29.47 -10.88 15.76
C THR A 799 -30.30 -11.62 14.73
N HIS A 800 -30.86 -12.78 15.08
CA HIS A 800 -31.73 -13.55 14.21
C HIS A 800 -32.89 -14.17 15.00
N GLY A 801 -34.13 -14.03 14.50
CA GLY A 801 -35.32 -14.48 15.21
C GLY A 801 -35.80 -13.50 16.29
N ASN A 802 -36.33 -14.04 17.39
CA ASN A 802 -36.85 -13.33 18.56
C ASN A 802 -36.11 -13.67 19.85
N GLN A 803 -35.22 -14.67 19.85
CA GLN A 803 -34.57 -15.22 21.03
C GLN A 803 -33.06 -15.34 20.80
N ALA A 804 -32.29 -15.32 21.89
CA ALA A 804 -30.87 -15.66 21.90
C ALA A 804 -30.51 -16.31 23.24
N LEU A 805 -29.32 -16.91 23.34
CA LEU A 805 -28.87 -17.57 24.56
C LEU A 805 -27.80 -16.75 25.28
N GLU A 806 -28.14 -16.22 26.46
CA GLU A 806 -27.19 -15.57 27.36
C GLU A 806 -26.50 -16.61 28.26
N ILE A 807 -25.17 -16.60 28.28
CA ILE A 807 -24.32 -17.42 29.13
C ILE A 807 -23.68 -16.55 30.21
N ASN A 808 -23.85 -16.94 31.46
CA ASN A 808 -23.37 -16.19 32.63
C ASN A 808 -22.27 -16.96 33.36
N MET A 809 -21.09 -16.35 33.48
CA MET A 809 -20.05 -16.68 34.45
C MET A 809 -20.43 -16.01 35.79
N LEU A 810 -20.96 -16.78 36.74
CA LEU A 810 -21.38 -16.27 38.05
C LEU A 810 -20.19 -15.99 38.97
N GLU A 811 -19.12 -16.77 38.82
CA GLU A 811 -17.88 -16.65 39.58
C GLU A 811 -16.75 -17.28 38.74
N ARG A 812 -15.68 -16.52 38.51
CA ARG A 812 -14.50 -16.96 37.75
C ARG A 812 -13.87 -18.22 38.34
N GLN A 813 -13.52 -19.18 37.47
CA GLN A 813 -12.88 -20.44 37.81
C GLN A 813 -11.42 -20.47 37.36
N ASP A 814 -10.52 -20.92 38.24
CA ASP A 814 -9.10 -21.14 37.88
C ASP A 814 -8.90 -22.43 37.07
N ASP A 815 -9.80 -23.41 37.23
CA ASP A 815 -9.79 -24.69 36.50
C ASP A 815 -10.65 -24.56 35.23
N PRO A 816 -10.05 -24.64 34.02
CA PRO A 816 -10.78 -24.55 32.76
C PRO A 816 -11.89 -25.60 32.62
N SER A 817 -11.77 -26.75 33.30
CA SER A 817 -12.81 -27.78 33.31
C SER A 817 -14.04 -27.41 34.15
N ASN A 818 -14.04 -26.26 34.82
CA ASN A 818 -15.18 -25.71 35.54
C ASN A 818 -15.71 -24.40 34.95
N ALA A 819 -15.08 -23.88 33.88
CA ALA A 819 -15.47 -22.63 33.24
C ALA A 819 -16.89 -22.69 32.64
N ALA A 820 -17.60 -21.57 32.67
CA ALA A 820 -18.90 -21.39 32.04
C ALA A 820 -18.78 -21.60 30.53
N THR A 821 -19.36 -22.71 30.07
CA THR A 821 -19.22 -23.22 28.71
C THR A 821 -20.58 -23.63 28.16
N LEU A 822 -20.91 -23.13 26.96
CA LEU A 822 -21.94 -23.66 26.10
C LEU A 822 -21.36 -24.79 25.26
N ILE A 823 -22.01 -25.95 25.25
CA ILE A 823 -21.65 -27.07 24.37
C ILE A 823 -22.83 -27.37 23.48
N LEU A 824 -22.63 -27.28 22.17
CA LEU A 824 -23.58 -27.69 21.15
C LEU A 824 -23.13 -29.04 20.58
N THR A 825 -24.07 -29.97 20.47
CA THR A 825 -23.83 -31.28 19.84
C THR A 825 -24.96 -31.61 18.88
N PRO A 826 -24.67 -32.28 17.76
CA PRO A 826 -25.70 -32.66 16.82
C PRO A 826 -26.64 -33.71 17.40
N GLU A 827 -27.90 -33.70 16.95
CA GLU A 827 -28.84 -34.75 17.28
C GLU A 827 -28.37 -36.12 16.76
N ASN A 828 -28.68 -37.17 17.52
CA ASN A 828 -28.40 -38.57 17.15
C ASN A 828 -26.93 -38.90 16.87
N HIS A 829 -25.98 -38.08 17.35
CA HIS A 829 -24.54 -38.25 17.12
C HIS A 829 -24.12 -38.22 15.64
N LYS A 830 -24.95 -37.64 14.76
CA LYS A 830 -24.61 -37.46 13.34
C LYS A 830 -23.82 -36.15 13.17
N PRO A 831 -22.58 -36.16 12.65
CA PRO A 831 -21.80 -34.93 12.50
C PRO A 831 -22.50 -33.88 11.63
N TRP A 832 -22.28 -32.60 11.93
CA TRP A 832 -22.69 -31.46 11.12
C TRP A 832 -21.73 -31.23 9.95
N ASN A 833 -22.29 -30.79 8.83
CA ASN A 833 -21.57 -30.31 7.66
C ASN A 833 -21.79 -28.78 7.53
N LEU A 834 -20.70 -28.01 7.47
CA LEU A 834 -20.74 -26.55 7.36
C LEU A 834 -21.13 -26.03 5.97
N GLY A 835 -21.28 -26.90 4.96
CA GLY A 835 -21.70 -26.53 3.61
C GLY A 835 -20.55 -26.49 2.60
N ILE A 836 -20.86 -26.05 1.37
CA ILE A 836 -19.92 -26.04 0.22
C ILE A 836 -18.72 -25.12 0.47
N ASP A 837 -18.95 -23.96 1.08
CA ASP A 837 -17.93 -22.95 1.35
C ASP A 837 -17.20 -23.21 2.68
N LYS A 838 -17.52 -24.32 3.35
CA LYS A 838 -16.87 -24.78 4.58
C LYS A 838 -16.84 -23.71 5.69
N THR A 839 -17.83 -22.83 5.71
CA THR A 839 -17.84 -21.63 6.54
C THR A 839 -18.95 -21.70 7.60
N MET A 840 -18.65 -21.25 8.81
CA MET A 840 -19.62 -21.12 9.89
C MET A 840 -19.79 -19.66 10.29
N TYR A 841 -21.03 -19.23 10.45
CA TYR A 841 -21.39 -17.90 10.92
C TYR A 841 -21.91 -17.97 12.34
N MET A 842 -21.64 -16.94 13.15
CA MET A 842 -22.27 -16.75 14.46
C MET A 842 -22.24 -15.30 14.92
N SER A 843 -23.19 -14.92 15.76
CA SER A 843 -23.23 -13.63 16.43
C SER A 843 -22.82 -13.78 17.90
N LEU A 844 -21.87 -12.97 18.34
CA LEU A 844 -21.39 -12.91 19.72
C LEU A 844 -21.57 -11.51 20.29
N THR A 845 -22.38 -11.36 21.34
CA THR A 845 -22.61 -10.06 21.98
C THR A 845 -21.95 -9.97 23.35
N ASN A 846 -21.25 -8.87 23.59
CA ASN A 846 -20.68 -8.51 24.88
C ASN A 846 -21.51 -7.39 25.54
N PRO A 847 -22.44 -7.72 26.44
CA PRO A 847 -23.24 -6.74 27.18
C PRO A 847 -22.51 -6.12 28.39
N ASN A 848 -21.22 -6.36 28.55
CA ASN A 848 -20.45 -5.83 29.69
C ASN A 848 -19.77 -4.52 29.31
N SER A 849 -19.40 -3.74 30.33
CA SER A 849 -18.71 -2.46 30.15
C SER A 849 -17.21 -2.58 29.90
N LYS A 850 -16.69 -3.80 29.68
CA LYS A 850 -15.27 -4.06 29.45
C LYS A 850 -15.12 -4.99 28.26
N ARG A 851 -14.02 -4.78 27.52
CA ARG A 851 -13.60 -5.67 26.45
C ARG A 851 -13.26 -7.04 27.02
N MET A 852 -13.64 -8.11 26.32
CA MET A 852 -13.36 -9.48 26.76
C MET A 852 -13.18 -10.42 25.58
N GLN A 853 -12.46 -11.52 25.81
CA GLN A 853 -12.24 -12.57 24.84
C GLN A 853 -13.24 -13.71 25.06
N ILE A 854 -13.84 -14.19 23.97
CA ILE A 854 -14.63 -15.42 23.92
C ILE A 854 -13.87 -16.46 23.11
N ARG A 855 -13.91 -17.72 23.56
CA ARG A 855 -13.33 -18.85 22.83
C ARG A 855 -14.41 -19.69 22.19
N VAL A 856 -14.15 -20.11 20.96
CA VAL A 856 -15.00 -21.02 20.18
C VAL A 856 -14.14 -22.21 19.78
N SER A 857 -14.42 -23.40 20.33
CA SER A 857 -13.71 -24.62 19.98
C SER A 857 -14.60 -25.54 19.13
N LEU A 858 -14.05 -26.02 18.03
CA LEU A 858 -14.67 -26.96 17.11
C LEU A 858 -14.01 -28.33 17.26
N THR A 859 -14.80 -29.39 17.29
CA THR A 859 -14.30 -30.77 17.28
C THR A 859 -14.91 -31.52 16.11
N ASP A 860 -14.10 -32.18 15.29
CA ASP A 860 -14.56 -33.03 14.19
C ASP A 860 -14.62 -34.52 14.59
N ARG A 861 -15.09 -35.38 13.68
CA ARG A 861 -15.21 -36.83 13.93
C ARG A 861 -13.88 -37.55 14.10
N TYR A 862 -12.76 -36.90 13.77
CA TYR A 862 -11.40 -37.44 13.86
C TYR A 862 -10.70 -37.01 15.14
N ASP A 863 -11.44 -36.40 16.07
CA ASP A 863 -10.94 -35.84 17.32
C ASP A 863 -9.94 -34.68 17.14
N ASN A 864 -9.92 -34.03 15.96
CA ASN A 864 -9.21 -32.76 15.81
C ASN A 864 -9.97 -31.67 16.58
N LEU A 865 -9.22 -30.84 17.30
CA LEU A 865 -9.75 -29.76 18.14
C LEU A 865 -9.11 -28.43 17.74
N ARG A 866 -9.86 -27.60 17.01
CA ARG A 866 -9.47 -26.23 16.70
C ARG A 866 -10.11 -25.28 17.70
N THR A 867 -9.34 -24.42 18.35
CA THR A 867 -9.87 -23.36 19.22
C THR A 867 -9.59 -21.99 18.63
N LEU A 868 -10.66 -21.23 18.42
CA LEU A 868 -10.66 -19.86 17.97
C LEU A 868 -10.88 -18.93 19.16
N TYR A 869 -10.39 -17.70 19.07
CA TYR A 869 -10.71 -16.66 20.04
C TYR A 869 -11.12 -15.36 19.33
N PHE A 870 -12.03 -14.63 19.96
CA PHE A 870 -12.58 -13.37 19.46
C PHE A 870 -12.58 -12.33 20.59
N TRP A 871 -12.02 -11.15 20.32
CA TRP A 871 -12.15 -10.00 21.20
C TRP A 871 -13.46 -9.26 20.92
N LEU A 872 -14.29 -9.11 21.94
CA LEU A 872 -15.57 -8.40 21.88
C LEU A 872 -15.45 -7.06 22.60
N GLU A 873 -15.74 -5.96 21.89
CA GLU A 873 -15.78 -4.63 22.47
C GLU A 873 -16.93 -4.48 23.50
N PRO A 874 -16.85 -3.54 24.44
CA PRO A 874 -17.92 -3.28 25.40
C PRO A 874 -19.25 -2.91 24.72
N ASN A 875 -20.35 -3.52 25.13
CA ASN A 875 -21.71 -3.27 24.63
C ASN A 875 -21.82 -3.39 23.10
N SER A 876 -21.06 -4.30 22.48
CA SER A 876 -21.08 -4.53 21.04
C SER A 876 -21.50 -5.96 20.71
N THR A 877 -21.96 -6.13 19.48
CA THR A 877 -22.18 -7.42 18.84
C THR A 877 -21.14 -7.60 17.74
N LEU A 878 -20.52 -8.77 17.69
CA LEU A 878 -19.63 -9.21 16.62
C LEU A 878 -20.36 -10.31 15.84
N ASP A 879 -20.66 -10.04 14.58
CA ASP A 879 -21.01 -11.08 13.62
C ASP A 879 -19.71 -11.59 13.01
N THR A 880 -19.41 -12.88 13.23
CA THR A 880 -18.15 -13.46 12.78
C THR A 880 -18.39 -14.57 11.77
N GLU A 881 -17.53 -14.56 10.75
CA GLU A 881 -17.36 -15.62 9.78
C GLU A 881 -16.15 -16.47 10.19
N ILE A 882 -16.33 -17.79 10.24
CA ILE A 882 -15.29 -18.77 10.53
C ILE A 882 -15.08 -19.57 9.26
N GLY A 883 -14.22 -19.03 8.40
CA GLY A 883 -13.86 -19.59 7.10
C GLY A 883 -12.70 -20.59 7.16
N PRO A 884 -12.27 -21.11 5.99
CA PRO A 884 -11.22 -22.12 5.90
C PRO A 884 -9.89 -21.74 6.57
N ASP A 885 -9.53 -20.46 6.54
CA ASP A 885 -8.32 -19.89 7.16
C ASP A 885 -8.32 -20.06 8.70
N LEU A 886 -9.46 -19.86 9.34
CA LEU A 886 -9.62 -20.03 10.78
C LEU A 886 -9.78 -21.50 11.16
N LEU A 887 -10.46 -22.29 10.32
CA LEU A 887 -10.62 -23.73 10.54
C LEU A 887 -9.30 -24.50 10.42
N GLY A 888 -8.36 -24.02 9.59
CA GLY A 888 -7.05 -24.60 9.39
C GLY A 888 -7.06 -25.89 8.57
N GLU A 889 -5.87 -26.37 8.19
CA GLU A 889 -5.73 -27.64 7.49
C GLU A 889 -6.04 -28.82 8.42
N ILE A 890 -6.80 -29.80 7.92
CA ILE A 890 -7.31 -30.93 8.71
C ILE A 890 -6.15 -31.69 9.37
N GLY A 891 -6.13 -31.69 10.71
CA GLY A 891 -5.13 -32.39 11.50
C GLY A 891 -3.77 -31.69 11.64
N VAL A 892 -3.57 -30.54 10.97
CA VAL A 892 -2.33 -29.76 11.07
C VAL A 892 -2.41 -28.80 12.24
N ASP A 893 -1.49 -28.95 13.20
CA ASP A 893 -1.42 -28.11 14.39
C ASP A 893 -0.75 -26.76 14.06
N GLU A 894 -1.56 -25.70 14.13
CA GLU A 894 -1.13 -24.35 13.83
C GLU A 894 -1.61 -23.40 14.93
N THR A 895 -0.96 -22.25 15.04
CA THR A 895 -1.28 -21.27 16.07
C THR A 895 -1.03 -19.86 15.55
N LYS A 896 -2.06 -19.02 15.59
CA LYS A 896 -1.99 -17.59 15.22
C LYS A 896 -2.54 -16.74 16.37
N TYR A 897 -1.64 -15.98 17.00
CA TYR A 897 -1.97 -15.01 18.06
C TYR A 897 -1.80 -13.57 17.55
N ALA A 898 -2.68 -13.05 16.69
CA ALA A 898 -2.57 -11.69 16.15
C ALA A 898 -3.91 -10.96 16.16
N GLY A 899 -3.91 -9.66 16.48
CA GLY A 899 -5.08 -8.79 16.28
C GLY A 899 -6.30 -9.09 17.16
N THR A 900 -7.50 -8.96 16.56
CA THR A 900 -8.81 -9.07 17.22
C THR A 900 -9.33 -10.51 17.30
N HIS A 901 -8.75 -11.44 16.56
CA HIS A 901 -9.16 -12.84 16.50
C HIS A 901 -7.98 -13.76 16.15
N GLY A 902 -8.06 -15.04 16.48
CA GLY A 902 -7.03 -16.00 16.08
C GLY A 902 -7.36 -17.41 16.53
N HIS A 903 -6.38 -18.32 16.43
CA HIS A 903 -6.63 -19.75 16.59
C HIS A 903 -5.43 -20.52 17.15
N PHE A 904 -5.69 -21.70 17.70
CA PHE A 904 -4.67 -22.69 18.08
C PHE A 904 -5.23 -24.12 18.04
N GLY A 905 -4.35 -25.09 17.80
CA GLY A 905 -4.66 -26.52 17.73
C GLY A 905 -4.83 -27.02 16.29
N PRO A 906 -4.98 -28.35 16.11
CA PRO A 906 -5.12 -28.97 14.80
C PRO A 906 -6.36 -28.46 14.07
N GLY A 907 -6.24 -28.19 12.77
CA GLY A 907 -7.38 -27.83 11.94
C GLY A 907 -8.42 -28.95 11.86
N VAL A 908 -9.67 -28.58 11.59
CA VAL A 908 -10.84 -29.48 11.69
C VAL A 908 -11.48 -29.73 10.33
N ASP A 909 -12.05 -30.93 10.14
CA ASP A 909 -12.85 -31.25 8.96
C ASP A 909 -14.26 -30.59 9.04
N PRO A 910 -14.54 -29.57 8.21
CA PRO A 910 -15.81 -28.83 8.23
C PRO A 910 -17.01 -29.68 7.80
N THR A 911 -16.78 -30.84 7.17
CA THR A 911 -17.86 -31.72 6.71
C THR A 911 -18.38 -32.63 7.80
N CYS A 912 -17.72 -32.69 8.96
CA CYS A 912 -18.08 -33.62 10.02
C CYS A 912 -17.81 -33.12 11.45
N ILE A 913 -18.29 -31.93 11.77
CA ILE A 913 -18.22 -31.33 13.11
C ILE A 913 -19.13 -32.09 14.09
N VAL A 914 -18.57 -32.54 15.22
CA VAL A 914 -19.30 -33.29 16.26
C VAL A 914 -19.55 -32.48 17.53
N ALA A 915 -18.86 -31.36 17.71
CA ALA A 915 -19.13 -30.45 18.82
C ALA A 915 -18.67 -29.01 18.51
N ILE A 916 -19.44 -28.04 19.02
CA ILE A 916 -19.06 -26.63 19.10
C ILE A 916 -19.10 -26.25 20.57
N LYS A 917 -18.00 -25.70 21.11
CA LYS A 917 -17.92 -25.23 22.50
C LYS A 917 -17.64 -23.73 22.51
N ILE A 918 -18.39 -22.98 23.31
CA ILE A 918 -18.21 -21.53 23.45
C ILE A 918 -18.04 -21.20 24.92
N ASN A 919 -16.93 -20.57 25.32
CA ASN A 919 -16.62 -20.34 26.72
C ASN A 919 -15.76 -19.10 26.98
N PHE A 920 -15.78 -18.67 28.25
CA PHE A 920 -14.81 -17.71 28.76
C PHE A 920 -13.44 -18.37 29.01
N PRO A 921 -12.32 -17.69 28.74
CA PRO A 921 -11.00 -18.08 29.22
C PRO A 921 -10.79 -17.68 30.70
N GLU A 922 -11.63 -18.21 31.60
CA GLU A 922 -11.72 -17.77 33.01
C GLU A 922 -10.42 -17.84 33.81
N ASN A 923 -9.54 -18.77 33.45
CA ASN A 923 -8.25 -18.96 34.09
C ASN A 923 -7.23 -17.84 33.77
N ASN A 924 -7.55 -16.91 32.87
CA ASN A 924 -6.73 -15.75 32.57
C ASN A 924 -7.52 -14.44 32.77
N PRO A 925 -7.36 -13.76 33.93
CA PRO A 925 -8.08 -12.53 34.26
C PRO A 925 -7.94 -11.41 33.23
N ALA A 926 -6.79 -11.31 32.56
CA ALA A 926 -6.53 -10.27 31.58
C ALA A 926 -7.42 -10.41 30.33
N LEU A 927 -7.84 -11.64 30.00
CA LEU A 927 -8.67 -11.92 28.83
C LEU A 927 -10.16 -11.67 29.07
N VAL A 928 -10.60 -11.52 30.32
CA VAL A 928 -12.00 -11.24 30.70
C VAL A 928 -12.15 -9.89 31.43
N GLY A 929 -11.22 -8.95 31.19
CA GLY A 929 -11.28 -7.59 31.75
C GLY A 929 -11.20 -7.54 33.28
N GLU A 930 -10.56 -8.51 33.92
CA GLU A 930 -10.48 -8.69 35.38
C GLU A 930 -11.85 -8.85 36.08
N LEU A 931 -12.91 -9.15 35.32
CA LEU A 931 -14.25 -9.36 35.88
C LEU A 931 -14.29 -10.69 36.66
N ASN A 932 -14.87 -10.66 37.87
CA ASN A 932 -15.14 -11.89 38.64
C ASN A 932 -16.45 -12.58 38.22
N SER A 933 -17.31 -11.86 37.50
CA SER A 933 -18.54 -12.35 36.89
C SER A 933 -18.76 -11.59 35.58
N ALA A 934 -19.18 -12.27 34.52
CA ALA A 934 -19.44 -11.67 33.22
C ALA A 934 -20.51 -12.49 32.49
N LYS A 935 -21.10 -11.92 31.43
CA LYS A 935 -22.06 -12.63 30.58
C LYS A 935 -21.78 -12.37 29.10
N PHE A 936 -21.98 -13.35 28.23
CA PHE A 936 -22.01 -13.14 26.77
C PHE A 936 -23.28 -13.73 26.20
N ILE A 937 -23.71 -13.26 25.04
CA ILE A 937 -24.90 -13.74 24.36
C ILE A 937 -24.47 -14.31 23.02
N VAL A 938 -25.00 -15.48 22.66
CA VAL A 938 -24.76 -16.14 21.37
C VAL A 938 -26.08 -16.25 20.62
N ASP A 939 -26.02 -15.97 19.33
CA ASP A 939 -27.15 -16.12 18.41
C ASP A 939 -26.64 -16.49 16.99
N ASN A 940 -27.57 -16.87 16.12
CA ASN A 940 -27.41 -17.08 14.69
C ASN A 940 -26.24 -18.00 14.29
N ILE A 941 -26.11 -19.16 14.92
CA ILE A 941 -25.04 -20.12 14.57
C ILE A 941 -25.51 -20.95 13.38
N HIS A 942 -24.85 -20.84 12.23
CA HIS A 942 -25.21 -21.62 11.05
C HIS A 942 -24.02 -21.94 10.16
N GLY A 943 -24.11 -23.03 9.39
CA GLY A 943 -23.22 -23.25 8.25
C GLY A 943 -23.65 -22.39 7.06
N PHE A 944 -22.88 -22.41 5.98
CA PHE A 944 -23.30 -21.76 4.75
C PHE A 944 -24.62 -22.36 4.24
N VAL A 945 -25.61 -21.50 4.01
CA VAL A 945 -26.92 -21.90 3.50
C VAL A 945 -27.09 -21.42 2.07
N GLU A 946 -26.90 -22.32 1.09
CA GLU A 946 -27.41 -22.14 -0.29
C GLU A 946 -28.86 -21.64 -0.35
#